data_AF-A0A955WJ79-F1
#
_entry.id   AF-A0A955WJ79-F1
#
_cell.length_a   1.000
_cell.length_b   1.000
_cell.length_c   1.000
_cell.angle_alpha   90.00
_cell.angle_beta   90.00
_cell.angle_gamma   90.00
#
_symmetry.space_group_name_H-M   'P 1'
#
loop_
_entity.id
_entity.type
_entity.pdbx_description
1 polymer ?
#
loop_
_entity_poly.entity_id
_entity_poly.type
_entity_poly.pdbx_seq_one_letter_code
_entity_poly.pdbx_strand_id
1 'polypeptide(L)'
;MIATPHAVEGRSEDLPLDPQSACHLVPLAPFGLRIEAGPGVQMGDFTPEMVHRLMQKHRVLAFRGFAPLLGDDFPLWCTRLGELLDWEFGTVNTLKVDPEKKNYLYTQSKVPLHWDGAFLHTPPHYIVFHCDEAAPGVGGETTFADTTRVLAQVSAEDIAAWEEINATYLTEKIVHYGGDFMSCILGEHPVTGERTLRYAEPVEDLNPVKVFLHGLPVHEHRAFIEAMAARLYQPDVMYAHAWQAGDILIADNHALLHGRHALNGPARRIRRVNVMTADYDAQGNWVPPADGKVPGLEGYKAPELPPKHVRSGQGFLDFKRKSDVSSFPNDFAHYIRSHGEIYHWPYGGFHVITRAADARAILASNKFTANRATFFVAKMPDVDLDLIGDFFQVVSRMMVMSDGTVHRMRRKSGMFGINKELIDAFVPQVERTVERLLEPLRKTGRSEFVTDIARVLPSTVLADLFGIAEADREEFRRCANIMTGFFGGSVDYTNDVARECNDATLVIREYFRKVLQDRKKQPRQDFLSGMLEAQRLYNLTDDELISQAAMMLVAGQVTTTDQICNNLFLMLDRPGVFERLVENPALVANAQEEFKRFDPAVTFLFRVARERQIINGQRIDAGDTVFMSGHCLNRDPELYDDPDVLDIERENIRHFAYGQGAHYCIGAYLGRLQMTALFTRMATEFPTLRFAPGTRPLRDHYSLSFSGFLEMQLSV
;
A
#
# COMPACT_ATOMS: atom_id res chain seq x y z
N MET A 1 -35.72 28.08 53.32
CA MET A 1 -34.94 29.10 52.59
C MET A 1 -33.65 28.43 52.15
N ILE A 2 -33.69 27.57 51.12
CA ILE A 2 -33.46 27.88 49.70
C ILE A 2 -32.30 28.88 49.52
N ALA A 3 -31.11 28.36 49.24
CA ALA A 3 -30.04 29.11 48.60
C ALA A 3 -29.72 28.39 47.28
N THR A 4 -30.04 29.09 46.20
CA THR A 4 -29.82 28.78 44.78
C THR A 4 -28.35 28.52 44.44
N PRO A 5 -28.02 27.62 43.50
CA PRO A 5 -26.70 27.60 42.89
C PRO A 5 -26.57 28.73 41.86
N HIS A 6 -25.50 29.52 42.01
CA HIS A 6 -25.10 30.55 41.07
C HIS A 6 -24.82 29.96 39.67
N ALA A 7 -25.41 30.58 38.66
CA ALA A 7 -25.00 30.45 37.27
C ALA A 7 -23.53 30.85 37.12
N VAL A 8 -22.72 29.95 36.54
CA VAL A 8 -21.38 30.29 36.06
C VAL A 8 -21.55 30.73 34.61
N GLU A 9 -21.46 32.05 34.42
CA GLU A 9 -21.36 32.70 33.12
C GLU A 9 -20.17 32.17 32.32
N GLY A 10 -20.40 32.03 31.01
CA GLY A 10 -19.45 31.48 30.05
C GLY A 10 -18.11 32.21 30.06
N ARG A 11 -17.04 31.42 30.09
CA ARG A 11 -15.73 31.81 29.57
C ARG A 11 -15.56 31.18 28.20
N SER A 12 -15.50 32.02 27.17
CA SER A 12 -14.84 31.66 25.92
C SER A 12 -13.35 31.47 26.24
N GLU A 13 -12.85 30.25 26.12
CA GLU A 13 -11.41 29.98 26.16
C GLU A 13 -10.90 29.83 24.73
N ASP A 14 -9.86 30.61 24.43
CA ASP A 14 -9.29 30.91 23.12
C ASP A 14 -8.72 29.68 22.39
N LEU A 15 -9.18 29.46 21.15
CA LEU A 15 -8.56 28.61 20.14
C LEU A 15 -7.64 29.47 19.25
N PRO A 16 -6.41 29.03 18.91
CA PRO A 16 -5.55 29.81 18.03
C PRO A 16 -6.00 29.66 16.55
N LEU A 17 -6.52 30.78 16.02
CA LEU A 17 -6.80 31.15 14.61
C LEU A 17 -7.95 30.39 13.89
N ASP A 18 -9.01 31.12 13.56
CA ASP A 18 -10.41 30.64 13.62
C ASP A 18 -11.23 30.71 12.30
N PRO A 19 -11.47 29.59 11.58
CA PRO A 19 -12.54 29.46 10.59
C PRO A 19 -13.96 29.43 11.20
N GLN A 20 -14.10 29.30 12.53
CA GLN A 20 -15.39 29.25 13.24
C GLN A 20 -16.05 30.63 13.36
N SER A 21 -15.34 31.74 13.18
CA SER A 21 -15.95 33.08 13.16
C SER A 21 -17.02 33.26 12.06
N ALA A 22 -17.00 32.42 11.03
CA ALA A 22 -18.02 32.36 10.00
C ALA A 22 -19.02 31.20 10.16
N CYS A 23 -18.66 30.10 10.84
CA CYS A 23 -19.55 28.94 11.02
C CYS A 23 -20.45 29.07 12.25
N HIS A 24 -21.65 28.49 12.19
CA HIS A 24 -22.56 28.46 13.33
C HIS A 24 -22.50 27.09 14.03
N LEU A 25 -22.08 27.09 15.29
CA LEU A 25 -21.93 25.88 16.10
C LEU A 25 -23.19 25.65 16.94
N VAL A 26 -23.93 24.58 16.65
CA VAL A 26 -25.20 24.23 17.27
C VAL A 26 -25.05 22.94 18.08
N PRO A 27 -25.12 22.99 19.42
CA PRO A 27 -25.14 21.78 20.24
C PRO A 27 -26.30 20.86 19.84
N LEU A 28 -26.03 19.57 19.72
CA LEU A 28 -27.05 18.55 19.51
C LEU A 28 -27.47 17.98 20.88
N ALA A 29 -28.75 17.69 21.03
CA ALA A 29 -29.29 17.03 22.21
C ALA A 29 -29.50 15.53 21.94
N PRO A 30 -29.14 14.63 22.86
CA PRO A 30 -28.54 14.90 24.18
C PRO A 30 -27.01 15.12 24.16
N PHE A 31 -26.35 14.79 23.05
CA PHE A 31 -24.91 15.03 22.80
C PHE A 31 -24.66 15.25 21.30
N GLY A 32 -23.45 15.68 20.96
CA GLY A 32 -23.03 16.00 19.60
C GLY A 32 -22.92 17.50 19.34
N LEU A 33 -22.35 17.83 18.18
CA LEU A 33 -22.24 19.19 17.68
C LEU A 33 -22.61 19.22 16.20
N ARG A 34 -23.53 20.10 15.82
CA ARG A 34 -23.76 20.44 14.43
C ARG A 34 -22.99 21.71 14.08
N ILE A 35 -22.27 21.66 12.97
CA ILE A 35 -21.48 22.74 12.42
C ILE A 35 -22.19 23.16 11.14
N GLU A 36 -22.71 24.39 11.12
CA GLU A 36 -23.39 24.96 9.96
C GLU A 36 -22.43 25.89 9.21
N ALA A 37 -22.32 25.69 7.90
CA ALA A 37 -21.36 26.38 7.06
C ALA A 37 -21.58 27.90 7.07
N GLY A 38 -20.48 28.63 7.28
CA GLY A 38 -20.41 30.07 7.12
C GLY A 38 -20.20 30.52 5.68
N PRO A 39 -20.39 31.82 5.37
CA PRO A 39 -20.04 32.37 4.08
C PRO A 39 -18.57 32.09 3.73
N GLY A 40 -18.33 31.34 2.66
CA GLY A 40 -16.99 31.03 2.15
C GLY A 40 -16.24 29.90 2.85
N VAL A 41 -16.82 29.27 3.89
CA VAL A 41 -16.17 28.15 4.59
C VAL A 41 -16.43 26.83 3.88
N GLN A 42 -15.40 26.01 3.72
CA GLN A 42 -15.43 24.71 3.05
C GLN A 42 -15.07 23.56 4.00
N MET A 43 -15.45 22.33 3.63
CA MET A 43 -15.04 21.12 4.38
C MET A 43 -13.51 20.98 4.50
N GLY A 44 -12.75 21.56 3.57
CA GLY A 44 -11.29 21.57 3.58
C GLY A 44 -10.69 22.30 4.79
N ASP A 45 -11.37 23.33 5.30
CA ASP A 45 -10.90 24.23 6.35
C ASP A 45 -10.86 23.57 7.74
N PHE A 46 -11.54 22.44 7.91
CA PHE A 46 -11.45 21.62 9.12
C PHE A 46 -10.23 20.69 9.01
N THR A 47 -9.18 20.99 9.78
CA THR A 47 -8.01 20.11 9.85
C THR A 47 -8.36 18.82 10.61
N PRO A 48 -7.66 17.71 10.38
CA PRO A 48 -7.86 16.47 11.14
C PRO A 48 -7.78 16.69 12.64
N GLU A 49 -6.80 17.45 13.12
CA GLU A 49 -6.60 17.72 14.55
C GLU A 49 -7.80 18.44 15.16
N MET A 50 -8.39 19.39 14.42
CA MET A 50 -9.62 20.06 14.84
C MET A 50 -10.78 19.08 14.91
N VAL A 51 -10.96 18.25 13.88
CA VAL A 51 -12.03 17.24 13.83
C VAL A 51 -11.87 16.25 14.99
N HIS A 52 -10.67 15.73 15.24
CA HIS A 52 -10.40 14.79 16.32
C HIS A 52 -10.65 15.38 17.70
N ARG A 53 -10.19 16.61 17.95
CA ARG A 53 -10.46 17.33 19.21
C ARG A 53 -11.96 17.53 19.44
N LEU A 54 -12.68 17.91 18.39
CA LEU A 54 -14.13 18.07 18.45
C LEU A 54 -14.84 16.72 18.65
N MET A 55 -14.37 15.65 18.01
CA MET A 55 -14.90 14.29 18.17
C MET A 55 -14.72 13.77 19.60
N GLN A 56 -13.55 13.96 20.20
CA GLN A 56 -13.28 13.57 21.60
C GLN A 56 -14.26 14.26 22.57
N LYS A 57 -14.62 15.52 22.30
CA LYS A 57 -15.53 16.29 23.15
C LYS A 57 -17.01 15.98 22.90
N HIS A 58 -17.40 15.76 21.65
CA HIS A 58 -18.81 15.77 21.25
C HIS A 58 -19.34 14.41 20.78
N ARG A 59 -18.49 13.41 20.50
CA ARG A 59 -18.80 12.05 19.99
C ARG A 59 -19.46 11.97 18.62
N VAL A 60 -20.27 12.97 18.27
CA VAL A 60 -20.91 13.13 16.96
C VAL A 60 -20.67 14.54 16.46
N LEU A 61 -20.15 14.65 15.24
CA LEU A 61 -20.07 15.91 14.51
C LEU A 61 -20.93 15.82 13.25
N ALA A 62 -21.86 16.76 13.08
CA ALA A 62 -22.69 16.87 11.89
C ALA A 62 -22.39 18.17 11.15
N PHE A 63 -21.84 18.09 9.95
CA PHE A 63 -21.56 19.22 9.08
C PHE A 63 -22.75 19.43 8.14
N ARG A 64 -23.29 20.66 8.11
CA ARG A 64 -24.45 21.02 7.30
C ARG A 64 -24.22 22.30 6.52
N GLY A 65 -24.72 22.35 5.29
CA GLY A 65 -24.64 23.52 4.42
C GLY A 65 -23.29 23.72 3.73
N PHE A 66 -22.36 22.77 3.87
CA PHE A 66 -21.11 22.78 3.12
C PHE A 66 -21.31 22.31 1.69
N ALA A 67 -20.37 22.67 0.81
CA ALA A 67 -20.36 22.14 -0.56
C ALA A 67 -20.30 20.60 -0.54
N PRO A 68 -21.12 19.90 -1.36
CA PRO A 68 -21.20 18.45 -1.34
C PRO A 68 -19.89 17.82 -1.81
N LEU A 69 -19.44 16.78 -1.12
CA LEU A 69 -18.27 15.99 -1.52
C LEU A 69 -18.68 14.93 -2.56
N LEU A 70 -18.61 15.27 -3.85
CA LEU A 70 -19.10 14.42 -4.93
C LEU A 70 -18.11 13.30 -5.28
N GLY A 71 -18.63 12.13 -5.69
CA GLY A 71 -17.79 11.03 -6.18
C GLY A 71 -16.68 10.62 -5.20
N ASP A 72 -15.43 10.64 -5.68
CA ASP A 72 -14.24 10.23 -4.92
C ASP A 72 -13.80 11.26 -3.86
N ASP A 73 -14.34 12.48 -3.87
CA ASP A 73 -13.94 13.54 -2.93
C ASP A 73 -14.33 13.21 -1.48
N PHE A 74 -15.41 12.45 -1.30
CA PHE A 74 -15.88 12.03 0.02
C PHE A 74 -14.91 11.06 0.72
N PRO A 75 -14.61 9.86 0.17
CA PRO A 75 -13.61 8.99 0.78
C PRO A 75 -12.23 9.66 0.83
N LEU A 76 -11.85 10.47 -0.17
CA LEU A 76 -10.59 11.22 -0.13
C LEU A 76 -10.52 12.16 1.09
N TRP A 77 -11.56 12.94 1.37
CA TRP A 77 -11.60 13.78 2.56
C TRP A 77 -11.49 12.96 3.85
N CYS A 78 -12.17 11.80 3.91
CA CYS A 78 -12.14 10.92 5.08
C CYS A 78 -10.75 10.32 5.34
N THR A 79 -9.91 10.11 4.31
CA THR A 79 -8.53 9.64 4.51
C THR A 79 -7.66 10.62 5.32
N ARG A 80 -8.07 11.90 5.41
CA ARG A 80 -7.40 12.89 6.27
C ARG A 80 -7.59 12.57 7.75
N LEU A 81 -8.64 11.83 8.12
CA LEU A 81 -8.98 11.46 9.50
C LEU A 81 -8.33 10.13 9.93
N GLY A 82 -7.72 9.38 9.02
CA GLY A 82 -7.12 8.07 9.27
C GLY A 82 -7.22 7.13 8.07
N GLU A 83 -6.61 5.94 8.18
CA GLU A 83 -6.70 4.91 7.13
C GLU A 83 -8.15 4.46 6.96
N LEU A 84 -8.65 4.33 5.72
CA LEU A 84 -10.00 3.83 5.51
C LEU A 84 -10.02 2.30 5.47
N LEU A 85 -10.96 1.71 6.19
CA LEU A 85 -11.19 0.27 6.12
C LEU A 85 -11.85 -0.09 4.79
N ASP A 86 -11.22 -1.00 4.05
CA ASP A 86 -11.72 -1.51 2.79
C ASP A 86 -12.49 -2.82 3.01
N TRP A 87 -13.77 -2.82 2.66
CA TRP A 87 -14.63 -4.00 2.70
C TRP A 87 -14.59 -4.73 1.34
N GLU A 88 -15.09 -5.96 1.24
CA GLU A 88 -15.15 -6.69 -0.04
C GLU A 88 -15.92 -5.95 -1.16
N PHE A 89 -16.88 -5.11 -0.79
CA PHE A 89 -17.64 -4.26 -1.71
C PHE A 89 -16.99 -2.90 -1.98
N GLY A 90 -15.76 -2.69 -1.49
CA GLY A 90 -15.00 -1.44 -1.56
C GLY A 90 -15.12 -0.57 -0.31
N THR A 91 -14.35 0.51 -0.31
CA THR A 91 -14.15 1.40 0.84
C THR A 91 -15.41 2.20 1.20
N VAL A 92 -16.28 2.47 0.21
CA VAL A 92 -17.50 3.24 0.39
C VAL A 92 -18.72 2.31 0.32
N ASN A 93 -19.38 2.11 1.47
CA ASN A 93 -20.66 1.41 1.51
C ASN A 93 -21.79 2.38 1.13
N THR A 94 -22.45 2.16 0.01
CA THR A 94 -23.64 2.94 -0.37
C THR A 94 -24.90 2.32 0.22
N LEU A 95 -25.41 2.93 1.29
CA LEU A 95 -26.63 2.55 2.00
C LEU A 95 -27.86 3.17 1.33
N LYS A 96 -28.57 2.34 0.55
CA LYS A 96 -29.88 2.62 -0.04
C LYS A 96 -30.75 1.36 0.06
N VAL A 97 -32.07 1.52 0.03
CA VAL A 97 -32.97 0.35 -0.02
C VAL A 97 -32.68 -0.43 -1.31
N ASP A 98 -32.40 -1.72 -1.18
CA ASP A 98 -32.00 -2.60 -2.28
C ASP A 98 -32.61 -4.00 -2.08
N PRO A 99 -33.72 -4.32 -2.76
CA PRO A 99 -34.42 -5.61 -2.60
C PRO A 99 -33.60 -6.84 -3.00
N GLU A 100 -32.55 -6.66 -3.81
CA GLU A 100 -31.70 -7.76 -4.28
C GLU A 100 -30.63 -8.15 -3.25
N LYS A 101 -30.32 -7.26 -2.29
CA LYS A 101 -29.35 -7.52 -1.23
C LYS A 101 -29.99 -8.26 -0.06
N LYS A 102 -29.49 -9.46 0.23
CA LYS A 102 -29.90 -10.29 1.37
C LYS A 102 -29.29 -9.80 2.69
N ASN A 103 -29.46 -8.52 3.04
CA ASN A 103 -28.93 -7.94 4.27
C ASN A 103 -29.87 -6.84 4.80
N TYR A 104 -30.22 -6.90 6.09
CA TYR A 104 -31.18 -6.00 6.75
C TYR A 104 -30.81 -4.51 6.63
N LEU A 105 -29.52 -4.16 6.47
CA LEU A 105 -29.05 -2.78 6.26
C LEU A 105 -29.67 -2.12 5.01
N TYR A 106 -30.01 -2.92 3.99
CA TYR A 106 -30.58 -2.47 2.72
C TYR A 106 -32.11 -2.65 2.64
N THR A 107 -32.77 -2.98 3.76
CA THR A 107 -34.24 -3.08 3.83
C THR A 107 -34.87 -1.76 4.29
N GLN A 108 -36.20 -1.67 4.33
CA GLN A 108 -36.94 -0.55 4.93
C GLN A 108 -37.10 -0.67 6.45
N SER A 109 -36.84 -1.85 7.01
CA SER A 109 -36.99 -2.17 8.43
C SER A 109 -36.07 -1.32 9.32
N LYS A 110 -36.32 -1.29 10.63
CA LYS A 110 -35.35 -0.71 11.57
C LYS A 110 -34.03 -1.49 11.53
N VAL A 111 -32.91 -0.80 11.71
CA VAL A 111 -31.58 -1.40 11.92
C VAL A 111 -31.29 -1.32 13.42
N PRO A 112 -31.19 -2.45 14.14
CA PRO A 112 -30.89 -2.46 15.57
C PRO A 112 -29.50 -1.89 15.90
N LEU A 113 -29.29 -1.54 17.16
CA LEU A 113 -28.04 -0.97 17.65
C LEU A 113 -26.89 -1.99 17.57
N HIS A 114 -25.78 -1.55 16.98
CA HIS A 114 -24.54 -2.32 16.85
C HIS A 114 -23.33 -1.38 16.68
N TRP A 115 -22.13 -1.93 16.62
CA TRP A 115 -20.93 -1.20 16.21
C TRP A 115 -20.34 -1.82 14.95
N ASP A 116 -19.64 -1.02 14.13
CA ASP A 116 -18.97 -1.53 12.95
C ASP A 116 -17.63 -2.18 13.34
N GLY A 117 -17.24 -3.23 12.61
CA GLY A 117 -15.95 -3.90 12.81
C GLY A 117 -15.94 -5.00 13.88
N ALA A 118 -17.12 -5.49 14.31
CA ALA A 118 -17.25 -6.53 15.32
C ALA A 118 -16.54 -7.87 14.97
N PHE A 119 -16.33 -8.14 13.68
CA PHE A 119 -15.62 -9.32 13.17
C PHE A 119 -14.14 -9.04 12.84
N LEU A 120 -13.65 -7.83 13.11
CA LEU A 120 -12.26 -7.44 12.84
C LEU A 120 -11.44 -7.59 14.12
N HIS A 121 -10.13 -7.80 13.96
CA HIS A 121 -9.19 -7.77 15.08
C HIS A 121 -9.17 -6.40 15.77
N THR A 122 -9.28 -5.32 15.00
CA THR A 122 -9.33 -3.95 15.50
C THR A 122 -10.54 -3.25 14.89
N PRO A 123 -11.54 -2.83 15.69
CA PRO A 123 -12.66 -2.03 15.20
C PRO A 123 -12.18 -0.68 14.65
N PRO A 124 -12.85 -0.12 13.62
CA PRO A 124 -12.56 1.22 13.15
C PRO A 124 -12.86 2.24 14.25
N HIS A 125 -12.15 3.36 14.23
CA HIS A 125 -12.29 4.43 15.21
C HIS A 125 -13.50 5.33 14.93
N TYR A 126 -13.67 5.76 13.68
CA TYR A 126 -14.80 6.58 13.27
C TYR A 126 -15.65 5.90 12.22
N ILE A 127 -16.95 6.18 12.25
CA ILE A 127 -17.86 5.96 11.14
C ILE A 127 -18.18 7.32 10.53
N VAL A 128 -17.87 7.50 9.25
CA VAL A 128 -18.18 8.74 8.53
C VAL A 128 -19.26 8.46 7.50
N PHE A 129 -20.28 9.31 7.50
CA PHE A 129 -21.43 9.24 6.63
C PHE A 129 -21.51 10.51 5.80
N HIS A 130 -21.90 10.39 4.54
CA HIS A 130 -22.25 11.51 3.68
C HIS A 130 -23.57 11.22 2.97
N CYS A 131 -24.51 12.14 3.12
CA CYS A 131 -25.85 12.02 2.56
C CYS A 131 -25.92 12.65 1.17
N ASP A 132 -26.01 11.82 0.13
CA ASP A 132 -26.20 12.31 -1.24
C ASP A 132 -27.62 12.84 -1.44
N GLU A 133 -28.61 12.10 -0.94
CA GLU A 133 -30.03 12.36 -1.14
C GLU A 133 -30.80 11.99 0.12
N ALA A 134 -31.68 12.90 0.58
CA ALA A 134 -32.62 12.64 1.66
C ALA A 134 -33.93 13.41 1.41
N ALA A 135 -35.05 12.75 1.64
CA ALA A 135 -36.38 13.39 1.64
C ALA A 135 -36.80 13.71 3.08
N PRO A 136 -37.33 14.90 3.38
CA PRO A 136 -37.82 15.22 4.72
C PRO A 136 -39.00 14.32 5.11
N GLY A 137 -39.06 13.90 6.37
CA GLY A 137 -40.24 13.24 6.96
C GLY A 137 -40.49 11.79 6.51
N VAL A 138 -39.56 11.15 5.81
CA VAL A 138 -39.69 9.74 5.37
C VAL A 138 -39.08 8.73 6.36
N GLY A 139 -38.67 9.17 7.55
CA GLY A 139 -37.97 8.34 8.54
C GLY A 139 -36.55 7.97 8.13
N GLY A 140 -35.98 6.94 8.76
CA GLY A 140 -34.63 6.48 8.48
C GLY A 140 -33.53 7.36 9.06
N GLU A 141 -33.78 8.07 10.16
CA GLU A 141 -32.74 8.72 10.95
C GLU A 141 -31.67 7.69 11.34
N THR A 142 -30.40 8.07 11.27
CA THR A 142 -29.32 7.24 11.84
C THR A 142 -29.27 7.54 13.33
N THR A 143 -29.39 6.50 14.15
CA THR A 143 -29.46 6.61 15.61
C THR A 143 -28.10 6.28 16.23
N PHE A 144 -27.74 6.96 17.31
CA PHE A 144 -26.50 6.76 18.07
C PHE A 144 -26.82 6.75 19.56
N ALA A 145 -26.48 5.67 20.25
CA ALA A 145 -26.56 5.55 21.71
C ALA A 145 -25.16 5.76 22.32
N ASP A 146 -25.01 6.75 23.19
CA ASP A 146 -23.76 7.01 23.90
C ASP A 146 -23.61 6.06 25.09
N THR A 147 -22.73 5.07 24.92
CA THR A 147 -22.55 4.01 25.90
C THR A 147 -21.89 4.50 27.18
N THR A 148 -21.11 5.58 27.12
CA THR A 148 -20.47 6.18 28.30
C THR A 148 -21.52 6.81 29.21
N ARG A 149 -22.53 7.46 28.62
CA ARG A 149 -23.68 8.01 29.34
C ARG A 149 -24.59 6.95 29.92
N VAL A 150 -24.79 5.85 29.19
CA VAL A 150 -25.52 4.69 29.71
C VAL A 150 -24.83 4.17 30.96
N LEU A 151 -23.52 3.92 30.90
CA LEU A 151 -22.74 3.39 32.01
C LEU A 151 -22.67 4.34 33.21
N ALA A 152 -22.69 5.65 32.99
CA ALA A 152 -22.76 6.64 34.07
C ALA A 152 -24.04 6.56 34.92
N GLN A 153 -25.09 5.90 34.41
CA GLN A 153 -26.37 5.70 35.10
C GLN A 153 -26.50 4.30 35.73
N VAL A 154 -25.52 3.42 35.52
CA VAL A 154 -25.53 2.04 36.04
C VAL A 154 -24.85 2.00 37.41
N SER A 155 -25.36 1.17 38.32
CA SER A 155 -24.78 1.03 39.66
C SER A 155 -23.39 0.37 39.60
N ALA A 156 -22.51 0.66 40.56
CA ALA A 156 -21.18 0.04 40.61
C ALA A 156 -21.25 -1.50 40.76
N GLU A 157 -22.28 -2.01 41.43
CA GLU A 157 -22.55 -3.44 41.58
C GLU A 157 -22.91 -4.09 40.24
N ASP A 158 -23.82 -3.48 39.48
CA ASP A 158 -24.17 -3.96 38.14
C ASP A 158 -22.97 -3.89 37.20
N ILE A 159 -22.17 -2.81 37.25
CA ILE A 159 -20.96 -2.68 36.46
C ILE A 159 -19.98 -3.82 36.76
N ALA A 160 -19.72 -4.12 38.04
CA ALA A 160 -18.84 -5.22 38.43
C ALA A 160 -19.38 -6.58 37.96
N ALA A 161 -20.71 -6.77 38.03
CA ALA A 161 -21.34 -7.98 37.49
C ALA A 161 -21.17 -8.10 35.96
N TRP A 162 -21.12 -6.98 35.24
CA TRP A 162 -20.98 -6.96 33.78
C TRP A 162 -19.53 -7.16 33.29
N GLU A 163 -18.52 -6.96 34.14
CA GLU A 163 -17.11 -7.16 33.79
C GLU A 163 -16.82 -8.63 33.40
N GLU A 164 -17.56 -9.57 33.98
CA GLU A 164 -17.43 -11.00 33.73
C GLU A 164 -18.32 -11.50 32.56
N ILE A 165 -19.16 -10.63 31.98
CA ILE A 165 -20.10 -11.01 30.92
C ILE A 165 -19.44 -10.92 29.54
N ASN A 166 -19.37 -12.04 28.86
CA ASN A 166 -18.94 -12.14 27.48
C ASN A 166 -20.13 -12.48 26.58
N ALA A 167 -20.29 -11.80 25.45
CA ALA A 167 -21.32 -12.10 24.48
C ALA A 167 -20.70 -12.79 23.25
N THR A 168 -21.19 -14.00 22.92
CA THR A 168 -20.94 -14.62 21.63
C THR A 168 -22.08 -14.30 20.67
N TYR A 169 -21.74 -13.77 19.52
CA TYR A 169 -22.67 -13.42 18.47
C TYR A 169 -22.52 -14.43 17.33
N LEU A 170 -23.62 -15.03 16.89
CA LEU A 170 -23.67 -15.96 15.77
C LEU A 170 -24.53 -15.40 14.66
N THR A 171 -23.97 -15.33 13.45
CA THR A 171 -24.75 -15.00 12.24
C THR A 171 -24.54 -16.07 11.20
N GLU A 172 -25.57 -16.35 10.40
CA GLU A 172 -25.43 -17.27 9.28
C GLU A 172 -24.39 -16.72 8.29
N LYS A 173 -23.54 -17.61 7.78
CA LYS A 173 -22.43 -17.22 6.90
C LYS A 173 -22.99 -16.85 5.51
N ILE A 174 -23.43 -15.60 5.36
CA ILE A 174 -23.91 -15.06 4.08
C ILE A 174 -22.81 -14.18 3.52
N VAL A 175 -21.89 -14.79 2.76
CA VAL A 175 -20.89 -14.24 1.81
C VAL A 175 -19.99 -13.06 2.27
N HIS A 176 -20.41 -12.18 3.18
CA HIS A 176 -19.77 -10.90 3.54
C HIS A 176 -19.71 -10.64 5.07
N TYR A 177 -20.61 -11.22 5.87
CA TYR A 177 -20.50 -11.28 7.34
C TYR A 177 -21.06 -12.62 7.80
N GLY A 178 -20.33 -13.32 8.66
CA GLY A 178 -20.86 -14.46 9.41
C GLY A 178 -19.84 -15.48 9.87
N GLY A 179 -20.26 -16.23 10.89
CA GLY A 179 -19.40 -16.92 11.84
C GLY A 179 -19.84 -16.58 13.27
N ASP A 180 -19.04 -17.00 14.25
CA ASP A 180 -19.17 -16.58 15.64
C ASP A 180 -18.04 -15.60 16.01
N PHE A 181 -18.35 -14.57 16.77
CA PHE A 181 -17.34 -13.76 17.44
C PHE A 181 -17.75 -13.55 18.90
N MET A 182 -16.76 -13.42 19.78
CA MET A 182 -16.97 -13.17 21.19
C MET A 182 -16.42 -11.79 21.55
N SER A 183 -17.18 -11.04 22.33
CA SER A 183 -16.78 -9.72 22.82
C SER A 183 -17.21 -9.55 24.27
N CYS A 184 -16.35 -8.97 25.11
CA CYS A 184 -16.73 -8.54 26.44
C CYS A 184 -17.80 -7.45 26.33
N ILE A 185 -18.86 -7.51 27.14
CA ILE A 185 -19.91 -6.48 27.11
C ILE A 185 -19.37 -5.11 27.52
N LEU A 186 -18.44 -5.07 28.47
CA LEU A 186 -17.71 -3.87 28.86
C LEU A 186 -16.37 -3.80 28.11
N GLY A 187 -16.05 -2.61 27.62
CA GLY A 187 -14.76 -2.28 27.02
C GLY A 187 -14.26 -0.92 27.47
N GLU A 188 -13.13 -0.49 26.89
CA GLU A 188 -12.51 0.81 27.16
C GLU A 188 -12.33 1.57 25.85
N HIS A 189 -12.60 2.87 25.87
CA HIS A 189 -12.35 3.74 24.75
C HIS A 189 -10.82 3.91 24.60
N PRO A 190 -10.24 3.58 23.43
CA PRO A 190 -8.78 3.47 23.27
C PRO A 190 -8.00 4.78 23.47
N VAL A 191 -8.66 5.94 23.31
CA VAL A 191 -8.05 7.27 23.52
C VAL A 191 -8.36 7.87 24.89
N THR A 192 -9.64 7.95 25.27
CA THR A 192 -10.05 8.63 26.50
C THR A 192 -9.95 7.76 27.76
N GLY A 193 -9.81 6.44 27.60
CA GLY A 193 -9.84 5.47 28.70
C GLY A 193 -11.21 5.30 29.35
N GLU A 194 -12.26 5.93 28.80
CA GLU A 194 -13.60 5.81 29.36
C GLU A 194 -14.17 4.41 29.13
N ARG A 195 -14.94 3.93 30.11
CA ARG A 195 -15.64 2.66 29.97
C ARG A 195 -16.74 2.78 28.91
N THR A 196 -16.84 1.79 28.04
CA THR A 196 -17.80 1.72 26.92
C THR A 196 -18.54 0.39 26.91
N LEU A 197 -19.66 0.30 26.19
CA LEU A 197 -20.40 -0.95 25.97
C LEU A 197 -20.19 -1.49 24.55
N ARG A 198 -19.87 -2.77 24.43
CA ARG A 198 -19.77 -3.52 23.16
C ARG A 198 -20.91 -4.53 23.06
N TYR A 199 -22.06 -4.00 22.64
CA TYR A 199 -23.29 -4.76 22.55
C TYR A 199 -23.94 -4.60 21.18
N ALA A 200 -24.37 -5.71 20.58
CA ALA A 200 -25.16 -5.73 19.36
C ALA A 200 -26.50 -6.40 19.65
N GLU A 201 -27.60 -5.75 19.30
CA GLU A 201 -28.93 -6.31 19.55
C GLU A 201 -29.17 -7.58 18.70
N PRO A 202 -29.86 -8.60 19.24
CA PRO A 202 -30.30 -9.74 18.46
C PRO A 202 -31.16 -9.31 17.27
N VAL A 203 -30.96 -9.95 16.13
CA VAL A 203 -31.74 -9.72 14.91
C VAL A 203 -32.46 -11.02 14.55
N GLU A 204 -33.79 -10.97 14.45
CA GLU A 204 -34.62 -12.14 14.09
C GLU A 204 -35.02 -12.16 12.60
N ASP A 205 -34.71 -11.10 11.85
CA ASP A 205 -35.06 -10.90 10.43
C ASP A 205 -33.92 -11.38 9.48
N LEU A 206 -33.87 -10.88 8.24
CA LEU A 206 -32.81 -11.14 7.24
C LEU A 206 -31.38 -11.03 7.80
N ASN A 207 -30.65 -12.16 7.77
CA ASN A 207 -29.33 -12.37 8.38
C ASN A 207 -29.38 -12.30 9.93
N PRO A 208 -29.97 -13.31 10.59
CA PRO A 208 -30.24 -13.24 12.02
C PRO A 208 -28.93 -13.20 12.83
N VAL A 209 -28.92 -12.38 13.88
CA VAL A 209 -27.83 -12.28 14.84
C VAL A 209 -28.32 -12.91 16.15
N LYS A 210 -27.79 -14.08 16.47
CA LYS A 210 -28.04 -14.76 17.75
C LYS A 210 -27.02 -14.29 18.76
N VAL A 211 -27.44 -13.99 19.98
CA VAL A 211 -26.56 -13.55 21.07
C VAL A 211 -26.62 -14.57 22.19
N PHE A 212 -25.45 -15.04 22.64
CA PHE A 212 -25.28 -15.93 23.78
C PHE A 212 -24.45 -15.21 24.84
N LEU A 213 -25.01 -15.07 26.04
CA LEU A 213 -24.33 -14.39 27.15
C LEU A 213 -23.64 -15.42 28.05
N HIS A 214 -22.32 -15.33 28.16
CA HIS A 214 -21.51 -16.11 29.09
C HIS A 214 -21.32 -15.32 30.38
N GLY A 215 -21.19 -16.01 31.52
CA GLY A 215 -21.12 -15.36 32.83
C GLY A 215 -22.49 -15.05 33.46
N LEU A 216 -23.60 -15.30 32.72
CA LEU A 216 -24.96 -15.21 33.23
C LEU A 216 -25.70 -16.56 33.12
N PRO A 217 -26.53 -16.93 34.11
CA PRO A 217 -27.43 -18.06 33.99
C PRO A 217 -28.38 -17.91 32.79
N VAL A 218 -28.59 -18.98 32.03
CA VAL A 218 -29.40 -18.97 30.78
C VAL A 218 -30.80 -18.38 30.97
N HIS A 219 -31.43 -18.61 32.13
CA HIS A 219 -32.76 -18.08 32.43
C HIS A 219 -32.80 -16.55 32.62
N GLU A 220 -31.64 -15.90 32.82
CA GLU A 220 -31.51 -14.45 32.99
C GLU A 220 -31.17 -13.72 31.68
N HIS A 221 -30.77 -14.45 30.62
CA HIS A 221 -30.30 -13.84 29.35
C HIS A 221 -31.33 -12.90 28.74
N ARG A 222 -32.59 -13.33 28.72
CA ARG A 222 -33.69 -12.53 28.16
C ARG A 222 -33.91 -11.24 28.95
N ALA A 223 -33.93 -11.34 30.28
CA ALA A 223 -34.11 -10.18 31.14
C ALA A 223 -32.96 -9.18 30.99
N PHE A 224 -31.71 -9.67 30.86
CA PHE A 224 -30.55 -8.84 30.59
C PHE A 224 -30.67 -8.09 29.24
N ILE A 225 -31.02 -8.80 28.16
CA ILE A 225 -31.19 -8.20 26.82
C ILE A 225 -32.28 -7.13 26.83
N GLU A 226 -33.44 -7.41 27.43
CA GLU A 226 -34.55 -6.45 27.54
C GLU A 226 -34.14 -5.22 28.37
N ALA A 227 -33.41 -5.42 29.47
CA ALA A 227 -32.93 -4.34 30.33
C ALA A 227 -31.80 -3.51 29.69
N MET A 228 -30.96 -4.11 28.86
CA MET A 228 -29.91 -3.42 28.10
C MET A 228 -30.53 -2.54 27.00
N ALA A 229 -31.47 -3.10 26.22
CA ALA A 229 -32.20 -2.35 25.21
C ALA A 229 -32.97 -1.16 25.83
N ALA A 230 -33.65 -1.36 26.96
CA ALA A 230 -34.37 -0.30 27.65
C ALA A 230 -33.47 0.89 28.04
N ARG A 231 -32.20 0.64 28.41
CA ARG A 231 -31.21 1.68 28.72
C ARG A 231 -30.67 2.36 27.47
N LEU A 232 -30.31 1.57 26.45
CA LEU A 232 -29.71 2.10 25.22
C LEU A 232 -30.65 3.04 24.46
N TYR A 233 -31.97 2.87 24.59
CA TYR A 233 -32.97 3.68 23.91
C TYR A 233 -33.52 4.86 24.74
N GLN A 234 -32.92 5.19 25.89
CA GLN A 234 -33.38 6.34 26.68
C GLN A 234 -33.12 7.68 25.96
N PRO A 235 -34.04 8.66 26.04
CA PRO A 235 -33.90 9.92 25.30
C PRO A 235 -32.67 10.77 25.64
N ASP A 236 -32.11 10.61 26.84
CA ASP A 236 -30.95 11.34 27.35
C ASP A 236 -29.59 10.72 26.97
N VAL A 237 -29.62 9.52 26.38
CA VAL A 237 -28.44 8.82 25.85
C VAL A 237 -28.52 8.53 24.36
N MET A 238 -29.65 8.82 23.71
CA MET A 238 -29.91 8.52 22.30
C MET A 238 -30.00 9.79 21.45
N TYR A 239 -29.17 9.88 20.42
CA TYR A 239 -29.24 10.90 19.38
C TYR A 239 -29.75 10.30 18.06
N ALA A 240 -30.73 10.95 17.42
CA ALA A 240 -31.22 10.58 16.09
C ALA A 240 -30.91 11.68 15.08
N HIS A 241 -30.07 11.37 14.09
CA HIS A 241 -29.72 12.33 13.04
C HIS A 241 -30.74 12.32 11.90
N ALA A 242 -31.51 13.39 11.81
CA ALA A 242 -32.40 13.67 10.68
C ALA A 242 -31.60 14.25 9.51
N TRP A 243 -31.45 13.43 8.47
CA TRP A 243 -30.63 13.70 7.29
C TRP A 243 -31.20 14.80 6.39
N GLN A 244 -30.31 15.67 5.92
CA GLN A 244 -30.51 16.56 4.77
C GLN A 244 -29.48 16.23 3.69
N ALA A 245 -29.83 16.49 2.43
CA ALA A 245 -28.89 16.31 1.32
C ALA A 245 -27.65 17.19 1.55
N GLY A 246 -26.46 16.59 1.40
CA GLY A 246 -25.17 17.22 1.67
C GLY A 246 -24.68 17.12 3.12
N ASP A 247 -25.46 16.59 4.06
CA ASP A 247 -24.98 16.39 5.42
C ASP A 247 -23.80 15.40 5.45
N ILE A 248 -22.74 15.76 6.19
CA ILE A 248 -21.63 14.86 6.54
C ILE A 248 -21.66 14.65 8.05
N LEU A 249 -21.66 13.40 8.49
CA LEU A 249 -21.69 13.05 9.91
C LEU A 249 -20.53 12.14 10.26
N ILE A 250 -19.82 12.45 11.35
CA ILE A 250 -18.76 11.63 11.92
C ILE A 250 -19.23 11.14 13.29
N ALA A 251 -19.10 9.86 13.55
CA ALA A 251 -19.47 9.22 14.80
C ALA A 251 -18.28 8.44 15.38
N ASP A 252 -18.07 8.58 16.69
CA ASP A 252 -17.10 7.82 17.48
C ASP A 252 -17.59 6.38 17.63
N ASN A 253 -17.01 5.46 16.86
CA ASN A 253 -17.41 4.05 16.87
C ASN A 253 -17.06 3.36 18.19
N HIS A 254 -16.13 3.94 18.98
CA HIS A 254 -15.75 3.35 20.25
C HIS A 254 -16.70 3.72 21.38
N ALA A 255 -17.17 4.96 21.43
CA ALA A 255 -18.12 5.40 22.45
C ALA A 255 -19.59 5.07 22.10
N LEU A 256 -19.91 4.92 20.80
CA LEU A 256 -21.30 4.85 20.33
C LEU A 256 -21.68 3.48 19.79
N LEU A 257 -22.91 3.06 20.08
CA LEU A 257 -23.62 2.07 19.26
C LEU A 257 -24.53 2.80 18.29
N HIS A 258 -24.64 2.33 17.06
CA HIS A 258 -25.41 2.98 16.01
C HIS A 258 -26.45 2.06 15.39
N GLY A 259 -27.51 2.66 14.84
CA GLY A 259 -28.64 1.97 14.23
C GLY A 259 -29.38 2.88 13.26
N ARG A 260 -30.60 2.50 12.92
CA ARG A 260 -31.48 3.28 12.02
C ARG A 260 -32.95 3.04 12.35
N HIS A 261 -33.75 4.10 12.37
CA HIS A 261 -35.20 3.96 12.34
C HIS A 261 -35.71 3.34 11.03
N ALA A 262 -36.98 2.91 11.03
CA ALA A 262 -37.63 2.42 9.82
C ALA A 262 -37.85 3.56 8.80
N LEU A 263 -37.91 3.18 7.52
CA LEU A 263 -38.14 4.07 6.38
C LEU A 263 -39.59 3.94 5.90
N ASN A 264 -40.27 5.07 5.65
CA ASN A 264 -41.68 5.15 5.22
C ASN A 264 -41.84 5.73 3.79
N GLY A 265 -40.86 5.58 2.90
CA GLY A 265 -40.92 6.07 1.51
C GLY A 265 -39.58 6.02 0.75
N PRO A 266 -39.53 6.37 -0.55
CA PRO A 266 -38.30 6.38 -1.34
C PRO A 266 -37.51 7.69 -1.11
N ALA A 267 -36.18 7.73 -1.09
CA ALA A 267 -35.15 6.75 -0.74
C ALA A 267 -33.95 7.63 -0.33
N ARG A 268 -33.44 7.49 0.90
CA ARG A 268 -32.18 8.15 1.26
C ARG A 268 -31.01 7.40 0.63
N ARG A 269 -30.00 8.11 0.13
CA ARG A 269 -28.73 7.52 -0.31
C ARG A 269 -27.61 8.08 0.55
N ILE A 270 -27.04 7.22 1.38
CA ILE A 270 -25.94 7.58 2.27
C ILE A 270 -24.71 6.76 1.90
N ARG A 271 -23.59 7.44 1.71
CA ARG A 271 -22.28 6.82 1.60
C ARG A 271 -21.66 6.73 2.99
N ARG A 272 -21.22 5.54 3.38
CA ARG A 272 -20.57 5.28 4.67
C ARG A 272 -19.16 4.78 4.44
N VAL A 273 -18.19 5.34 5.15
CA VAL A 273 -16.82 4.84 5.24
C VAL A 273 -16.45 4.62 6.71
N ASN A 274 -15.54 3.69 6.94
CA ASN A 274 -15.01 3.41 8.26
C ASN A 274 -13.54 3.86 8.30
N VAL A 275 -13.17 4.63 9.32
CA VAL A 275 -11.81 5.19 9.48
C VAL A 275 -11.12 4.46 10.63
N MET A 276 -9.98 3.83 10.33
CA MET A 276 -9.06 3.18 11.26
C MET A 276 -8.24 4.20 12.05
N THR A 277 -7.64 3.75 13.15
CA THR A 277 -6.90 4.51 14.16
C THR A 277 -6.05 5.69 13.65
N ALA A 278 -6.07 6.77 14.43
CA ALA A 278 -5.02 7.78 14.52
C ALA A 278 -4.40 7.65 15.93
N ASP A 279 -3.08 7.55 16.05
CA ASP A 279 -2.40 7.46 17.36
C ASP A 279 -2.33 8.85 18.02
N TYR A 280 -2.52 8.92 19.34
CA TYR A 280 -2.45 10.15 20.14
C TYR A 280 -1.57 9.96 21.38
N ASP A 281 -0.89 11.02 21.84
CA ASP A 281 -0.22 11.02 23.15
C ASP A 281 -1.20 11.23 24.32
N ALA A 282 -0.68 11.07 25.54
CA ALA A 282 -1.41 11.32 26.80
C ALA A 282 -1.85 12.79 27.00
N GLN A 283 -1.48 13.70 26.10
CA GLN A 283 -1.90 15.10 26.10
C GLN A 283 -2.97 15.39 25.02
N GLY A 284 -3.41 14.37 24.28
CA GLY A 284 -4.44 14.48 23.25
C GLY A 284 -3.95 15.07 21.93
N ASN A 285 -2.63 15.18 21.73
CA ASN A 285 -2.07 15.58 20.45
C ASN A 285 -1.95 14.36 19.55
N TRP A 286 -2.25 14.55 18.26
CA TRP A 286 -1.98 13.52 17.25
C TRP A 286 -0.47 13.25 17.23
N VAL A 287 -0.10 11.98 17.46
CA VAL A 287 1.28 11.52 17.40
C VAL A 287 1.40 10.64 16.17
N PRO A 288 2.16 11.03 15.13
CA PRO A 288 2.55 10.07 14.11
C PRO A 288 3.32 8.93 14.80
N PRO A 289 3.14 7.67 14.39
CA PRO A 289 3.71 6.51 15.09
C PRO A 289 5.18 6.71 15.43
N ALA A 290 5.51 6.71 16.73
CA ALA A 290 6.81 7.12 17.23
C ALA A 290 7.94 6.11 16.93
N ASP A 291 7.61 4.88 16.53
CA ASP A 291 8.55 3.79 16.40
C ASP A 291 8.55 3.10 15.02
N GLY A 292 7.75 3.56 14.06
CA GLY A 292 7.70 2.94 12.73
C GLY A 292 7.29 1.46 12.74
N LYS A 293 6.64 0.98 13.81
CA LYS A 293 6.14 -0.39 13.88
C LYS A 293 4.80 -0.51 13.18
N VAL A 294 4.64 -1.61 12.44
CA VAL A 294 3.42 -1.98 11.73
C VAL A 294 2.44 -2.58 12.75
N PRO A 295 1.22 -2.03 12.94
CA PRO A 295 0.18 -2.66 13.75
C PRO A 295 -0.20 -4.03 13.19
N GLY A 296 -0.31 -5.06 14.05
CA GLY A 296 -0.67 -6.44 13.65
C GLY A 296 0.41 -7.52 13.83
N LEU A 297 1.53 -7.20 14.48
CA LEU A 297 2.60 -8.18 14.80
C LEU A 297 2.55 -8.69 16.25
N GLU A 298 1.72 -8.13 17.11
CA GLU A 298 1.55 -8.59 18.48
C GLU A 298 0.73 -9.88 18.49
N GLY A 299 1.43 -11.00 18.67
CA GLY A 299 0.84 -12.35 18.59
C GLY A 299 1.10 -13.07 17.27
N TYR A 300 1.79 -12.46 16.29
CA TYR A 300 2.31 -13.18 15.14
C TYR A 300 3.43 -14.12 15.60
N LYS A 301 3.12 -15.41 15.75
CA LYS A 301 4.16 -16.43 15.70
C LYS A 301 4.63 -16.50 14.25
N ALA A 302 5.84 -16.00 14.00
CA ALA A 302 6.56 -16.34 12.78
C ALA A 302 6.43 -17.87 12.58
N PRO A 303 6.07 -18.34 11.37
CA PRO A 303 6.14 -19.77 11.11
C PRO A 303 7.53 -20.25 11.51
N GLU A 304 7.62 -21.42 12.15
CA GLU A 304 8.92 -22.01 12.47
C GLU A 304 9.74 -21.99 11.18
N LEU A 305 10.79 -21.16 11.19
CA LEU A 305 11.71 -21.10 10.07
C LEU A 305 12.26 -22.53 9.92
N PRO A 306 12.28 -23.10 8.71
CA PRO A 306 13.07 -24.31 8.49
C PRO A 306 14.50 -24.02 8.98
N PRO A 307 15.20 -25.03 9.52
CA PRO A 307 16.46 -24.85 10.24
C PRO A 307 17.43 -23.94 9.46
N LYS A 308 18.19 -23.12 10.22
CA LYS A 308 19.15 -22.05 9.80
C LYS A 308 20.20 -22.43 8.74
N HIS A 309 20.09 -23.57 8.10
CA HIS A 309 20.97 -24.01 7.03
C HIS A 309 20.12 -24.62 5.90
N VAL A 310 19.85 -23.86 4.85
CA VAL A 310 19.78 -24.49 3.53
C VAL A 310 21.17 -25.11 3.36
N ARG A 311 21.27 -26.45 3.42
CA ARG A 311 22.50 -27.15 3.08
C ARG A 311 22.95 -26.61 1.72
N SER A 312 24.19 -26.16 1.62
CA SER A 312 24.74 -25.60 0.39
C SER A 312 24.38 -26.48 -0.82
N GLY A 313 23.68 -25.91 -1.80
CA GLY A 313 23.38 -26.59 -3.06
C GLY A 313 21.95 -27.09 -3.27
N GLN A 314 20.95 -26.66 -2.48
CA GLN A 314 19.54 -27.03 -2.70
C GLN A 314 18.59 -25.83 -2.92
N GLY A 315 19.02 -24.58 -2.75
CA GLY A 315 18.17 -23.40 -2.97
C GLY A 315 18.10 -22.93 -4.43
N PHE A 316 17.03 -22.23 -4.83
CA PHE A 316 16.95 -21.61 -6.17
C PHE A 316 18.11 -20.65 -6.46
N LEU A 317 18.60 -19.93 -5.45
CA LEU A 317 19.76 -19.07 -5.57
C LEU A 317 21.05 -19.87 -5.80
N ASP A 318 21.19 -21.04 -5.16
CA ASP A 318 22.32 -21.93 -5.39
C ASP A 318 22.30 -22.51 -6.81
N PHE A 319 21.11 -22.92 -7.29
CA PHE A 319 20.94 -23.38 -8.66
C PHE A 319 21.37 -22.31 -9.65
N LYS A 320 20.85 -21.09 -9.49
CA LYS A 320 21.27 -19.91 -10.27
C LYS A 320 22.78 -19.76 -10.29
N ARG A 321 23.42 -19.67 -9.11
CA ARG A 321 24.87 -19.45 -8.97
C ARG A 321 25.73 -20.57 -9.56
N LYS A 322 25.21 -21.79 -9.68
CA LYS A 322 25.91 -22.95 -10.28
C LYS A 322 25.57 -23.18 -11.75
N SER A 323 24.59 -22.46 -12.30
CA SER A 323 24.15 -22.65 -13.69
C SER A 323 25.24 -22.22 -14.66
N ASP A 324 25.42 -23.00 -15.73
CA ASP A 324 26.27 -22.56 -16.84
C ASP A 324 25.61 -21.37 -17.53
N VAL A 325 26.39 -20.32 -17.79
CA VAL A 325 25.94 -19.09 -18.44
C VAL A 325 25.35 -19.37 -19.83
N SER A 326 25.80 -20.43 -20.51
CA SER A 326 25.32 -20.83 -21.83
C SER A 326 23.93 -21.50 -21.83
N SER A 327 23.59 -22.21 -20.75
CA SER A 327 22.30 -22.91 -20.62
C SER A 327 21.25 -22.12 -19.82
N PHE A 328 21.70 -21.16 -19.00
CA PHE A 328 20.85 -20.14 -18.41
C PHE A 328 20.33 -19.17 -19.49
N PRO A 329 19.07 -18.70 -19.44
CA PRO A 329 18.03 -18.93 -18.41
C PRO A 329 17.12 -20.15 -18.61
N ASN A 330 17.23 -20.92 -19.71
CA ASN A 330 16.27 -21.99 -20.02
C ASN A 330 16.29 -23.10 -18.96
N ASP A 331 17.48 -23.57 -18.57
CA ASP A 331 17.61 -24.60 -17.53
C ASP A 331 16.95 -24.20 -16.20
N PHE A 332 17.07 -22.92 -15.83
CA PHE A 332 16.47 -22.41 -14.60
C PHE A 332 14.94 -22.36 -14.68
N ALA A 333 14.39 -21.95 -15.82
CA ALA A 333 12.94 -21.96 -16.05
C ALA A 333 12.38 -23.39 -16.00
N HIS A 334 13.05 -24.34 -16.68
CA HIS A 334 12.68 -25.76 -16.64
C HIS A 334 12.78 -26.35 -15.24
N TYR A 335 13.86 -26.02 -14.50
CA TYR A 335 14.05 -26.48 -13.14
C TYR A 335 12.90 -26.01 -12.22
N ILE A 336 12.56 -24.72 -12.24
CA ILE A 336 11.43 -24.20 -11.45
C ILE A 336 10.13 -24.89 -11.87
N ARG A 337 9.83 -24.92 -13.17
CA ARG A 337 8.59 -25.52 -13.70
C ARG A 337 8.46 -27.02 -13.38
N SER A 338 9.56 -27.75 -13.25
CA SER A 338 9.55 -29.19 -12.94
C SER A 338 8.97 -29.53 -11.55
N HIS A 339 8.84 -28.54 -10.66
CA HIS A 339 8.23 -28.70 -9.34
C HIS A 339 6.69 -28.58 -9.37
N GLY A 340 6.10 -28.11 -10.47
CA GLY A 340 4.66 -27.92 -10.65
C GLY A 340 4.27 -26.48 -10.99
N GLU A 341 2.99 -26.28 -11.31
CA GLU A 341 2.44 -24.97 -11.70
C GLU A 341 2.30 -24.00 -10.52
N ILE A 342 1.97 -24.57 -9.36
CA ILE A 342 1.95 -23.93 -8.06
C ILE A 342 2.44 -24.92 -7.00
N TYR A 343 3.35 -24.50 -6.13
CA TYR A 343 3.88 -25.35 -5.07
C TYR A 343 4.47 -24.53 -3.93
N HIS A 344 4.45 -25.09 -2.72
CA HIS A 344 5.19 -24.54 -1.59
C HIS A 344 6.66 -24.95 -1.68
N TRP A 345 7.57 -23.98 -1.63
CA TRP A 345 9.01 -24.21 -1.62
C TRP A 345 9.54 -24.22 -0.18
N PRO A 346 9.79 -25.41 0.41
CA PRO A 346 10.05 -25.53 1.85
C PRO A 346 11.36 -24.86 2.28
N TYR A 347 12.38 -24.82 1.43
CA TYR A 347 13.66 -24.17 1.76
C TYR A 347 13.57 -22.64 1.81
N GLY A 348 12.57 -22.07 1.13
CA GLY A 348 12.34 -20.62 1.10
C GLY A 348 11.25 -20.14 2.05
N GLY A 349 10.32 -21.03 2.43
CA GLY A 349 9.13 -20.71 3.21
C GLY A 349 8.12 -19.85 2.43
N PHE A 350 7.97 -20.11 1.13
CA PHE A 350 7.07 -19.34 0.26
C PHE A 350 6.46 -20.24 -0.82
N HIS A 351 5.35 -19.82 -1.41
CA HIS A 351 4.75 -20.48 -2.56
C HIS A 351 5.33 -19.93 -3.87
N VAL A 352 5.39 -20.76 -4.90
CA VAL A 352 5.90 -20.42 -6.22
C VAL A 352 4.81 -20.59 -7.26
N ILE A 353 4.71 -19.63 -8.17
CA ILE A 353 3.77 -19.61 -9.31
C ILE A 353 4.58 -19.60 -10.60
N THR A 354 4.25 -20.52 -11.51
CA THR A 354 4.94 -20.64 -12.80
C THR A 354 4.03 -20.38 -14.00
N ARG A 355 2.71 -20.27 -13.79
CA ARG A 355 1.71 -20.00 -14.83
C ARG A 355 1.35 -18.52 -14.91
N ALA A 356 1.33 -17.97 -16.12
CA ALA A 356 1.09 -16.55 -16.36
C ALA A 356 -0.33 -16.11 -16.00
N ALA A 357 -1.34 -16.96 -16.22
CA ALA A 357 -2.72 -16.68 -15.85
C ALA A 357 -2.89 -16.49 -14.33
N ASP A 358 -2.24 -17.34 -13.54
CA ASP A 358 -2.34 -17.30 -12.08
C ASP A 358 -1.57 -16.09 -11.51
N ALA A 359 -0.38 -15.81 -12.06
CA ALA A 359 0.36 -14.59 -11.72
C ALA A 359 -0.45 -13.32 -12.05
N ARG A 360 -1.15 -13.28 -13.18
CA ARG A 360 -2.06 -12.19 -13.54
C ARG A 360 -3.18 -12.00 -12.51
N ALA A 361 -3.83 -13.10 -12.13
CA ALA A 361 -4.90 -13.07 -11.14
C ALA A 361 -4.41 -12.54 -9.78
N ILE A 362 -3.23 -13.00 -9.34
CA ILE A 362 -2.59 -12.53 -8.10
C ILE A 362 -2.25 -11.04 -8.18
N LEU A 363 -1.60 -10.59 -9.26
CA LEU A 363 -1.18 -9.19 -9.42
C LEU A 363 -2.34 -8.21 -9.57
N ALA A 364 -3.52 -8.68 -9.97
CA ALA A 364 -4.74 -7.88 -10.10
C ALA A 364 -5.64 -7.92 -8.85
N SER A 365 -5.37 -8.82 -7.90
CA SER A 365 -6.24 -9.07 -6.75
C SER A 365 -5.87 -8.20 -5.55
N ASN A 366 -6.88 -7.68 -4.84
CA ASN A 366 -6.70 -7.00 -3.56
C ASN A 366 -6.45 -7.96 -2.38
N LYS A 367 -6.59 -9.27 -2.59
CA LYS A 367 -6.31 -10.33 -1.61
C LYS A 367 -4.82 -10.56 -1.37
N PHE A 368 -3.99 -9.90 -2.18
CA PHE A 368 -2.54 -9.96 -2.14
C PHE A 368 -1.98 -8.54 -1.99
N THR A 369 -1.11 -8.33 -0.99
CA THR A 369 -0.51 -7.04 -0.71
C THR A 369 0.89 -6.90 -1.32
N ALA A 370 1.20 -5.71 -1.82
CA ALA A 370 2.55 -5.30 -2.18
C ALA A 370 3.40 -4.88 -0.97
N ASN A 371 2.80 -4.71 0.21
CA ASN A 371 3.51 -4.52 1.46
C ASN A 371 4.22 -5.82 1.86
N ARG A 372 5.54 -5.77 1.76
CA ARG A 372 6.45 -6.92 1.97
C ARG A 372 7.34 -6.74 3.21
N ALA A 373 7.01 -5.79 4.08
CA ALA A 373 7.81 -5.46 5.25
C ALA A 373 8.03 -6.69 6.15
N THR A 374 6.97 -7.44 6.41
CA THR A 374 7.02 -8.69 7.20
C THR A 374 7.95 -9.73 6.59
N PHE A 375 7.92 -9.89 5.25
CA PHE A 375 8.83 -10.79 4.55
C PHE A 375 10.30 -10.37 4.70
N PHE A 376 10.60 -9.07 4.53
CA PHE A 376 11.97 -8.58 4.66
C PHE A 376 12.49 -8.71 6.10
N VAL A 377 11.68 -8.34 7.09
CA VAL A 377 12.03 -8.48 8.52
C VAL A 377 12.28 -9.94 8.87
N ALA A 378 11.45 -10.87 8.38
CA ALA A 378 11.64 -12.30 8.62
C ALA A 378 12.97 -12.87 8.04
N LYS A 379 13.61 -12.16 7.10
CA LYS A 379 14.93 -12.51 6.55
C LYS A 379 16.10 -11.89 7.33
N MET A 380 15.82 -11.08 8.35
CA MET A 380 16.80 -10.39 9.18
C MET A 380 16.68 -10.79 10.67
N PRO A 381 16.61 -12.09 11.02
CA PRO A 381 16.26 -12.51 12.38
C PRO A 381 17.31 -12.14 13.44
N ASP A 382 18.56 -11.94 13.01
CA ASP A 382 19.70 -11.65 13.89
C ASP A 382 20.13 -10.16 13.82
N VAL A 383 19.41 -9.33 13.06
CA VAL A 383 19.67 -7.88 12.95
C VAL A 383 18.90 -7.13 14.02
N ASP A 384 19.58 -6.22 14.71
CA ASP A 384 18.93 -5.22 15.56
C ASP A 384 18.19 -4.20 14.68
N LEU A 385 16.86 -4.28 14.66
CA LEU A 385 16.02 -3.45 13.78
C LEU A 385 16.08 -1.97 14.15
N ASP A 386 16.51 -1.62 15.37
CA ASP A 386 16.69 -0.22 15.79
C ASP A 386 17.83 0.45 14.99
N LEU A 387 18.74 -0.34 14.39
CA LEU A 387 19.83 0.16 13.55
C LEU A 387 19.39 0.61 12.15
N ILE A 388 18.16 0.28 11.73
CA ILE A 388 17.64 0.52 10.36
C ILE A 388 16.34 1.32 10.34
N GLY A 389 16.10 2.12 11.39
CA GLY A 389 14.89 2.93 11.52
C GLY A 389 14.66 3.91 10.36
N ASP A 390 15.67 4.66 9.93
CA ASP A 390 15.53 5.62 8.83
C ASP A 390 15.31 4.91 7.49
N PHE A 391 15.96 3.76 7.29
CA PHE A 391 15.69 2.89 6.15
C PHE A 391 14.21 2.49 6.11
N PHE A 392 13.65 1.95 7.20
CA PHE A 392 12.23 1.58 7.24
C PHE A 392 11.28 2.77 7.06
N GLN A 393 11.62 3.94 7.60
CA GLN A 393 10.82 5.16 7.40
C GLN A 393 10.73 5.53 5.91
N VAL A 394 11.82 5.42 5.16
CA VAL A 394 11.81 5.72 3.71
C VAL A 394 11.12 4.60 2.94
N VAL A 395 11.44 3.33 3.22
CA VAL A 395 10.95 2.18 2.46
C VAL A 395 9.44 1.95 2.63
N SER A 396 8.91 2.06 3.85
CA SER A 396 7.47 1.89 4.13
C SER A 396 6.61 2.92 3.39
N ARG A 397 7.19 4.06 3.00
CA ARG A 397 6.53 5.13 2.25
C ARG A 397 6.67 4.99 0.73
N MET A 398 7.38 4.00 0.22
CA MET A 398 7.53 3.79 -1.24
C MET A 398 6.26 3.21 -1.87
N MET A 399 5.89 3.67 -3.06
CA MET A 399 4.73 3.13 -3.79
C MET A 399 4.84 1.61 -4.03
N VAL A 400 6.07 1.08 -4.22
CA VAL A 400 6.30 -0.36 -4.45
C VAL A 400 5.98 -1.23 -3.21
N MET A 401 5.78 -0.61 -2.06
CA MET A 401 5.43 -1.24 -0.77
C MET A 401 3.99 -0.91 -0.34
N SER A 402 3.23 -0.20 -1.17
CA SER A 402 1.89 0.31 -0.84
C SER A 402 0.82 -0.39 -1.67
N ASP A 403 -0.43 -0.39 -1.18
CA ASP A 403 -1.60 -0.84 -1.94
C ASP A 403 -2.63 0.27 -2.13
N GLY A 404 -3.67 -0.02 -2.93
CA GLY A 404 -4.89 0.78 -3.00
C GLY A 404 -4.67 2.26 -3.33
N THR A 405 -5.37 3.12 -2.60
CA THR A 405 -5.35 4.58 -2.78
C THR A 405 -3.99 5.18 -2.46
N VAL A 406 -3.33 4.72 -1.38
CA VAL A 406 -1.98 5.17 -0.98
C VAL A 406 -0.98 4.91 -2.10
N HIS A 407 -0.98 3.70 -2.67
CA HIS A 407 -0.17 3.39 -3.85
C HIS A 407 -0.50 4.32 -5.03
N ARG A 408 -1.79 4.54 -5.32
CA ARG A 408 -2.22 5.38 -6.44
C ARG A 408 -1.72 6.83 -6.31
N MET A 409 -1.80 7.41 -5.11
CA MET A 409 -1.34 8.78 -4.85
C MET A 409 0.17 8.91 -4.98
N ARG A 410 0.93 8.00 -4.35
CA ARG A 410 2.39 7.95 -4.45
C ARG A 410 2.87 7.69 -5.88
N ARG A 411 2.15 6.85 -6.64
CA ARG A 411 2.42 6.62 -8.06
C ARG A 411 2.20 7.88 -8.89
N LYS A 412 1.12 8.63 -8.61
CA LYS A 412 0.83 9.89 -9.32
C LYS A 412 1.95 10.91 -9.14
N SER A 413 2.62 11.00 -8.00
CA SER A 413 3.75 11.92 -7.86
C SER A 413 4.92 11.58 -8.77
N GLY A 414 5.28 10.29 -8.85
CA GLY A 414 6.26 9.83 -9.82
C GLY A 414 5.84 10.13 -11.27
N MET A 415 4.57 9.87 -11.63
CA MET A 415 4.07 10.07 -13.00
C MET A 415 4.09 11.54 -13.43
N PHE A 416 3.83 12.49 -12.51
CA PHE A 416 3.99 13.91 -12.79
C PHE A 416 5.46 14.28 -13.02
N GLY A 417 6.37 13.64 -12.27
CA GLY A 417 7.80 13.82 -12.43
C GLY A 417 8.37 13.24 -13.74
N ILE A 418 7.82 12.16 -14.29
CA ILE A 418 8.27 11.55 -15.57
C ILE A 418 7.23 11.64 -16.69
N ASN A 419 6.55 12.77 -16.80
CA ASN A 419 5.59 12.99 -17.89
C ASN A 419 6.26 12.92 -19.27
N LYS A 420 5.44 12.73 -20.31
CA LYS A 420 5.93 12.50 -21.67
C LYS A 420 6.78 13.67 -22.17
N GLU A 421 6.34 14.89 -21.92
CA GLU A 421 6.99 16.12 -22.33
C GLU A 421 8.41 16.21 -21.77
N LEU A 422 8.59 15.90 -20.48
CA LEU A 422 9.90 15.89 -19.83
C LEU A 422 10.81 14.81 -20.45
N ILE A 423 10.30 13.59 -20.63
CA ILE A 423 11.15 12.50 -21.16
C ILE A 423 11.51 12.76 -22.62
N ASP A 424 10.60 13.28 -23.45
CA ASP A 424 10.90 13.64 -24.84
C ASP A 424 12.00 14.73 -24.90
N ALA A 425 11.92 15.74 -24.02
CA ALA A 425 12.96 16.76 -23.90
C ALA A 425 14.29 16.21 -23.38
N PHE A 426 14.25 15.06 -22.70
CA PHE A 426 15.41 14.40 -22.10
C PHE A 426 16.14 13.45 -23.08
N VAL A 427 15.52 13.06 -24.19
CA VAL A 427 16.10 12.18 -25.22
C VAL A 427 17.52 12.62 -25.65
N PRO A 428 17.78 13.91 -25.99
CA PRO A 428 19.13 14.33 -26.39
C PRO A 428 20.19 14.17 -25.29
N GLN A 429 19.79 14.24 -24.01
CA GLN A 429 20.71 14.05 -22.89
C GLN A 429 21.12 12.58 -22.74
N VAL A 430 20.16 11.66 -22.97
CA VAL A 430 20.44 10.23 -23.02
C VAL A 430 21.41 9.90 -24.16
N GLU A 431 21.17 10.44 -25.35
CA GLU A 431 22.02 10.22 -26.53
C GLU A 431 23.46 10.74 -26.32
N ARG A 432 23.61 11.94 -25.73
CA ARG A 432 24.92 12.48 -25.35
C ARG A 432 25.64 11.62 -24.31
N THR A 433 24.89 11.07 -23.35
CA THR A 433 25.47 10.17 -22.35
C THR A 433 25.98 8.90 -23.02
N VAL A 434 25.17 8.26 -23.88
CA VAL A 434 25.59 7.11 -24.67
C VAL A 434 26.81 7.43 -25.53
N GLU A 435 26.86 8.58 -26.19
CA GLU A 435 28.01 9.02 -26.98
C GLU A 435 29.31 9.00 -26.20
N ARG A 436 29.28 9.62 -25.02
CA ARG A 436 30.43 9.73 -24.12
C ARG A 436 30.87 8.37 -23.60
N LEU A 437 29.92 7.50 -23.24
CA LEU A 437 30.23 6.17 -22.69
C LEU A 437 30.83 5.23 -23.74
N LEU A 438 30.52 5.42 -25.03
CA LEU A 438 31.10 4.61 -26.11
C LEU A 438 32.47 5.13 -26.58
N GLU A 439 32.92 6.30 -26.13
CA GLU A 439 34.20 6.89 -26.56
C GLU A 439 35.45 6.04 -26.24
N PRO A 440 35.56 5.39 -25.06
CA PRO A 440 36.67 4.47 -24.79
C PRO A 440 36.71 3.32 -25.81
N LEU A 441 35.56 2.74 -26.14
CA LEU A 441 35.45 1.65 -27.12
C LEU A 441 35.88 2.12 -28.52
N ARG A 442 35.54 3.36 -28.94
CA ARG A 442 36.03 3.95 -30.20
C ARG A 442 37.54 4.09 -30.24
N LYS A 443 38.16 4.52 -29.14
CA LYS A 443 39.60 4.82 -29.10
C LYS A 443 40.48 3.58 -29.01
N THR A 444 40.10 2.62 -28.18
CA THR A 444 40.95 1.49 -27.81
C THR A 444 40.51 0.18 -28.44
N GLY A 445 39.28 0.14 -28.96
CA GLY A 445 38.63 -1.07 -29.41
C GLY A 445 38.33 -2.09 -28.29
N ARG A 446 38.40 -1.67 -27.02
CA ARG A 446 38.19 -2.53 -25.84
C ARG A 446 37.44 -1.77 -24.73
N SER A 447 36.65 -2.48 -23.93
CA SER A 447 35.98 -1.92 -22.75
C SER A 447 35.57 -3.03 -21.78
N GLU A 448 35.58 -2.74 -20.48
CA GLU A 448 34.87 -3.54 -19.48
C GLU A 448 33.44 -3.00 -19.42
N PHE A 449 32.51 -3.68 -20.08
CA PHE A 449 31.18 -3.12 -20.36
C PHE A 449 30.36 -2.86 -19.10
N VAL A 450 30.52 -3.67 -18.05
CA VAL A 450 29.70 -3.54 -16.84
C VAL A 450 30.04 -2.25 -16.10
N THR A 451 31.31 -1.99 -15.83
CA THR A 451 31.81 -0.83 -15.09
C THR A 451 31.88 0.42 -15.93
N ASP A 452 32.23 0.31 -17.22
CA ASP A 452 32.47 1.47 -18.06
C ASP A 452 31.16 2.03 -18.65
N ILE A 453 30.17 1.15 -18.92
CA ILE A 453 28.96 1.51 -19.66
C ILE A 453 27.69 1.18 -18.86
N ALA A 454 27.44 -0.10 -18.55
CA ALA A 454 26.14 -0.55 -18.06
C ALA A 454 25.76 0.05 -16.70
N ARG A 455 26.72 0.20 -15.77
CA ARG A 455 26.51 0.84 -14.47
C ARG A 455 26.42 2.36 -14.55
N VAL A 456 27.11 2.96 -15.53
CA VAL A 456 27.28 4.42 -15.64
C VAL A 456 26.09 5.05 -16.36
N LEU A 457 25.53 4.39 -17.38
CA LEU A 457 24.41 4.90 -18.16
C LEU A 457 23.17 5.23 -17.29
N PRO A 458 22.55 4.27 -16.57
CA PRO A 458 21.33 4.54 -15.82
C PRO A 458 21.57 5.50 -14.64
N SER A 459 22.73 5.43 -13.99
CA SER A 459 23.07 6.34 -12.89
C SER A 459 23.24 7.78 -13.38
N THR A 460 23.93 8.00 -14.50
CA THR A 460 24.08 9.32 -15.12
C THR A 460 22.73 9.88 -15.57
N VAL A 461 21.92 9.06 -16.25
CA VAL A 461 20.60 9.46 -16.75
C VAL A 461 19.66 9.84 -15.61
N LEU A 462 19.61 9.07 -14.52
CA LEU A 462 18.80 9.42 -13.36
C LEU A 462 19.34 10.64 -12.63
N ALA A 463 20.66 10.79 -12.51
CA ALA A 463 21.27 11.96 -11.91
C ALA A 463 20.92 13.24 -12.69
N ASP A 464 21.01 13.20 -14.01
CA ASP A 464 20.59 14.29 -14.89
C ASP A 464 19.08 14.58 -14.75
N LEU A 465 18.23 13.54 -14.72
CA LEU A 465 16.79 13.66 -14.56
C LEU A 465 16.39 14.34 -13.23
N PHE A 466 17.09 14.00 -12.15
CA PHE A 466 16.87 14.58 -10.82
C PHE A 466 17.58 15.92 -10.60
N GLY A 467 18.43 16.35 -11.55
CA GLY A 467 19.25 17.54 -11.41
C GLY A 467 20.32 17.41 -10.32
N ILE A 468 20.85 16.19 -10.14
CA ILE A 468 21.95 15.90 -9.20
C ILE A 468 23.26 16.43 -9.78
N ALA A 469 23.95 17.24 -8.97
CA ALA A 469 25.23 17.83 -9.35
C ALA A 469 26.30 16.76 -9.57
N GLU A 470 27.19 16.98 -10.54
CA GLU A 470 28.22 16.01 -10.92
C GLU A 470 29.07 15.53 -9.73
N ALA A 471 29.40 16.44 -8.80
CA ALA A 471 30.20 16.13 -7.61
C ALA A 471 29.51 15.14 -6.64
N ASP A 472 28.19 15.03 -6.68
CA ASP A 472 27.41 14.17 -5.77
C ASP A 472 27.14 12.78 -6.37
N ARG A 473 27.31 12.60 -7.69
CA ARG A 473 26.83 11.40 -8.41
C ARG A 473 27.44 10.10 -7.92
N GLU A 474 28.72 10.12 -7.58
CA GLU A 474 29.43 8.92 -7.13
C GLU A 474 28.91 8.45 -5.76
N GLU A 475 28.71 9.37 -4.83
CA GLU A 475 28.17 9.06 -3.50
C GLU A 475 26.72 8.57 -3.60
N PHE A 476 25.92 9.17 -4.50
CA PHE A 476 24.57 8.74 -4.81
C PHE A 476 24.51 7.32 -5.36
N ARG A 477 25.39 7.01 -6.32
CA ARG A 477 25.52 5.68 -6.90
C ARG A 477 25.89 4.65 -5.84
N ARG A 478 26.83 4.98 -4.95
CA ARG A 478 27.23 4.15 -3.81
C ARG A 478 26.06 3.87 -2.87
N CYS A 479 25.38 4.93 -2.41
CA CYS A 479 24.24 4.81 -1.49
C CYS A 479 23.08 4.00 -2.10
N ALA A 480 22.76 4.22 -3.38
CA ALA A 480 21.70 3.49 -4.07
C ALA A 480 22.00 1.99 -4.19
N ASN A 481 23.26 1.62 -4.44
CA ASN A 481 23.68 0.22 -4.47
C ASN A 481 23.54 -0.45 -3.11
N ILE A 482 23.96 0.23 -2.03
CA ILE A 482 23.83 -0.27 -0.65
C ILE A 482 22.36 -0.53 -0.31
N MET A 483 21.49 0.45 -0.57
CA MET A 483 20.05 0.32 -0.32
C MET A 483 19.43 -0.85 -1.10
N THR A 484 19.88 -1.11 -2.33
CA THR A 484 19.36 -2.22 -3.17
C THR A 484 19.56 -3.59 -2.52
N GLY A 485 20.63 -3.78 -1.74
CA GLY A 485 20.89 -5.03 -1.01
C GLY A 485 19.75 -5.47 -0.07
N PHE A 486 18.91 -4.53 0.36
CA PHE A 486 17.77 -4.78 1.25
C PHE A 486 16.46 -5.08 0.53
N PHE A 487 16.37 -4.90 -0.80
CA PHE A 487 15.14 -5.12 -1.57
C PHE A 487 15.05 -6.48 -2.29
N GLY A 488 16.16 -7.23 -2.37
CA GLY A 488 16.27 -8.47 -3.18
C GLY A 488 16.19 -9.79 -2.42
N GLY A 489 16.16 -9.77 -1.08
CA GLY A 489 16.34 -10.97 -0.26
C GLY A 489 17.79 -11.46 -0.29
N SER A 490 18.73 -10.56 0.00
CA SER A 490 20.13 -10.90 0.27
C SER A 490 20.20 -11.90 1.44
N VAL A 491 21.28 -12.67 1.52
CA VAL A 491 21.42 -13.76 2.49
C VAL A 491 22.31 -13.40 3.69
N ASP A 492 23.03 -12.27 3.62
CA ASP A 492 24.04 -11.89 4.61
C ASP A 492 23.71 -10.54 5.26
N TYR A 493 22.63 -10.50 6.05
CA TYR A 493 22.26 -9.32 6.83
C TYR A 493 22.97 -9.35 8.20
N THR A 494 23.93 -8.45 8.38
CA THR A 494 24.61 -8.22 9.67
C THR A 494 24.25 -6.84 10.24
N ASN A 495 24.50 -6.62 11.52
CA ASN A 495 24.32 -5.31 12.15
C ASN A 495 25.16 -4.21 11.47
N ASP A 496 26.33 -4.55 10.93
CA ASP A 496 27.18 -3.57 10.23
C ASP A 496 26.61 -3.20 8.86
N VAL A 497 26.11 -4.20 8.11
CA VAL A 497 25.41 -3.99 6.84
C VAL A 497 24.12 -3.18 7.05
N ALA A 498 23.42 -3.43 8.16
CA ALA A 498 22.26 -2.67 8.60
C ALA A 498 22.60 -1.19 8.85
N ARG A 499 23.64 -0.89 9.65
CA ARG A 499 24.10 0.48 9.89
C ARG A 499 24.48 1.19 8.59
N GLU A 500 25.26 0.52 7.74
CA GLU A 500 25.67 1.09 6.45
C GLU A 500 24.47 1.44 5.56
N CYS A 501 23.44 0.59 5.55
CA CYS A 501 22.21 0.85 4.81
C CYS A 501 21.40 2.00 5.38
N ASN A 502 21.34 2.13 6.72
CA ASN A 502 20.69 3.26 7.36
C ASN A 502 21.41 4.57 7.03
N ASP A 503 22.75 4.58 7.11
CA ASP A 503 23.57 5.75 6.79
C ASP A 503 23.44 6.16 5.31
N ALA A 504 23.47 5.20 4.38
CA ALA A 504 23.22 5.45 2.96
C ALA A 504 21.82 6.06 2.72
N THR A 505 20.82 5.58 3.46
CA THR A 505 19.46 6.13 3.39
C THR A 505 19.42 7.57 3.91
N LEU A 506 20.10 7.86 5.01
CA LEU A 506 20.18 9.20 5.59
C LEU A 506 20.78 10.21 4.60
N VAL A 507 21.86 9.83 3.92
CA VAL A 507 22.50 10.66 2.87
C VAL A 507 21.50 11.01 1.77
N ILE A 508 20.81 10.01 1.21
CA ILE A 508 19.82 10.21 0.14
C ILE A 508 18.64 11.05 0.63
N ARG A 509 18.11 10.75 1.83
CA ARG A 509 16.96 11.44 2.43
C ARG A 509 17.26 12.92 2.63
N GLU A 510 18.40 13.23 3.24
CA GLU A 510 18.77 14.60 3.57
C GLU A 510 19.08 15.44 2.34
N TYR A 511 19.66 14.83 1.31
CA TYR A 511 19.84 15.49 0.03
C TYR A 511 18.50 15.84 -0.63
N PHE A 512 17.59 14.88 -0.79
CA PHE A 512 16.31 15.16 -1.43
C PHE A 512 15.48 16.16 -0.61
N ARG A 513 15.58 16.14 0.72
CA ARG A 513 15.02 17.18 1.57
C ARG A 513 15.53 18.57 1.18
N LYS A 514 16.85 18.74 1.06
CA LYS A 514 17.46 20.02 0.65
C LYS A 514 17.04 20.44 -0.76
N VAL A 515 17.06 19.52 -1.72
CA VAL A 515 16.70 19.83 -3.11
C VAL A 515 15.22 20.16 -3.25
N LEU A 516 14.32 19.45 -2.57
CA LEU A 516 12.90 19.79 -2.57
C LEU A 516 12.65 21.17 -1.95
N GLN A 517 13.35 21.52 -0.87
CA GLN A 517 13.25 22.86 -0.27
C GLN A 517 13.77 23.97 -1.21
N ASP A 518 14.83 23.70 -1.98
CA ASP A 518 15.30 24.60 -3.05
C ASP A 518 14.23 24.77 -4.12
N ARG A 519 13.67 23.66 -4.65
CA ARG A 519 12.64 23.69 -5.70
C ARG A 519 11.33 24.32 -5.26
N LYS A 520 10.98 24.24 -3.98
CA LYS A 520 9.83 24.98 -3.43
C LYS A 520 10.03 26.49 -3.50
N LYS A 521 11.25 26.98 -3.31
CA LYS A 521 11.60 28.41 -3.41
C LYS A 521 11.83 28.85 -4.85
N GLN A 522 12.41 27.98 -5.67
CA GLN A 522 12.77 28.24 -7.06
C GLN A 522 12.34 27.05 -7.95
N PRO A 523 11.05 26.99 -8.34
CA PRO A 523 10.55 25.93 -9.21
C PRO A 523 11.30 25.89 -10.55
N ARG A 524 11.54 24.68 -11.08
CA ARG A 524 12.20 24.45 -12.37
C ARG A 524 11.32 23.56 -13.26
N GLN A 525 11.74 23.32 -14.49
CA GLN A 525 11.10 22.31 -15.36
C GLN A 525 11.86 20.99 -15.26
N ASP A 526 11.76 20.33 -14.10
CA ASP A 526 12.45 19.07 -13.80
C ASP A 526 11.55 18.07 -13.06
N PHE A 527 12.05 16.84 -12.93
CA PHE A 527 11.34 15.73 -12.28
C PHE A 527 10.84 16.08 -10.88
N LEU A 528 11.69 16.69 -10.05
CA LEU A 528 11.36 17.03 -8.67
C LEU A 528 10.33 18.16 -8.59
N SER A 529 10.37 19.12 -9.50
CA SER A 529 9.33 20.16 -9.61
C SER A 529 7.99 19.57 -10.05
N GLY A 530 7.98 18.58 -10.94
CA GLY A 530 6.78 17.81 -11.28
C GLY A 530 6.20 17.05 -10.07
N MET A 531 7.06 16.44 -9.25
CA MET A 531 6.62 15.81 -8.00
C MET A 531 6.01 16.80 -7.01
N LEU A 532 6.57 18.01 -6.88
CA LEU A 532 6.02 19.07 -6.04
C LEU A 532 4.64 19.54 -6.51
N GLU A 533 4.38 19.51 -7.82
CA GLU A 533 3.04 19.79 -8.32
C GLU A 533 2.04 18.71 -7.90
N ALA A 534 2.41 17.43 -8.04
CA ALA A 534 1.62 16.34 -7.52
C ALA A 534 1.44 16.39 -5.99
N GLN A 535 2.43 16.89 -5.26
CA GLN A 535 2.33 17.11 -3.82
C GLN A 535 1.14 18.02 -3.48
N ARG A 536 1.01 19.14 -4.20
CA ARG A 536 -0.08 20.10 -4.02
C ARG A 536 -1.44 19.50 -4.39
N LEU A 537 -1.49 18.75 -5.49
CA LEU A 537 -2.75 18.17 -5.99
C LEU A 537 -3.25 16.98 -5.17
N TYR A 538 -2.35 16.22 -4.56
CA TYR A 538 -2.67 14.96 -3.86
C TYR A 538 -2.33 15.00 -2.37
N ASN A 539 -2.01 16.18 -1.83
CA ASN A 539 -1.69 16.42 -0.43
C ASN A 539 -0.65 15.44 0.16
N LEU A 540 0.40 15.14 -0.62
CA LEU A 540 1.48 14.25 -0.18
C LEU A 540 2.42 14.98 0.78
N THR A 541 2.98 14.26 1.74
CA THR A 541 3.99 14.83 2.65
C THR A 541 5.36 14.95 1.98
N ASP A 542 6.25 15.78 2.56
CA ASP A 542 7.64 15.88 2.08
C ASP A 542 8.35 14.53 2.14
N ASP A 543 8.14 13.76 3.21
CA ASP A 543 8.76 12.45 3.37
C ASP A 543 8.23 11.42 2.35
N GLU A 544 6.97 11.52 1.93
CA GLU A 544 6.45 10.68 0.85
C GLU A 544 7.06 11.01 -0.51
N LEU A 545 7.29 12.29 -0.81
CA LEU A 545 8.01 12.72 -2.00
C LEU A 545 9.47 12.26 -1.95
N ILE A 546 10.16 12.48 -0.83
CA ILE A 546 11.54 12.03 -0.64
C ILE A 546 11.63 10.51 -0.84
N SER A 547 10.67 9.76 -0.30
CA SER A 547 10.62 8.30 -0.45
C SER A 547 10.38 7.86 -1.89
N GLN A 548 9.56 8.59 -2.66
CA GLN A 548 9.38 8.30 -4.08
C GLN A 548 10.65 8.63 -4.89
N ALA A 549 11.32 9.76 -4.60
CA ALA A 549 12.57 10.13 -5.26
C ALA A 549 13.69 9.13 -4.96
N ALA A 550 13.85 8.74 -3.69
CA ALA A 550 14.77 7.68 -3.27
C ALA A 550 14.46 6.35 -3.95
N MET A 551 13.18 5.95 -4.01
CA MET A 551 12.76 4.72 -4.70
C MET A 551 13.15 4.76 -6.18
N MET A 552 12.91 5.87 -6.88
CA MET A 552 13.23 5.97 -8.31
C MET A 552 14.74 5.93 -8.58
N LEU A 553 15.54 6.55 -7.72
CA LEU A 553 17.00 6.47 -7.77
C LEU A 553 17.49 5.02 -7.61
N VAL A 554 17.04 4.33 -6.55
CA VAL A 554 17.45 2.97 -6.23
C VAL A 554 16.97 1.97 -7.29
N ALA A 555 15.67 1.99 -7.61
CA ALA A 555 15.05 1.02 -8.52
C ALA A 555 15.54 1.18 -9.96
N GLY A 556 15.75 2.42 -10.41
CA GLY A 556 16.13 2.70 -11.79
C GLY A 556 17.60 2.39 -12.11
N GLN A 557 18.47 2.27 -11.10
CA GLN A 557 19.91 2.04 -11.32
C GLN A 557 20.23 0.56 -11.55
N VAL A 558 19.95 -0.28 -10.56
CA VAL A 558 20.44 -1.67 -10.56
C VAL A 558 19.71 -2.53 -11.58
N THR A 559 18.37 -2.48 -11.61
CA THR A 559 17.59 -3.30 -12.54
C THR A 559 17.85 -2.93 -14.01
N THR A 560 18.09 -1.65 -14.31
CA THR A 560 18.43 -1.21 -15.66
C THR A 560 19.84 -1.63 -16.05
N THR A 561 20.82 -1.54 -15.12
CA THR A 561 22.18 -2.05 -15.33
C THR A 561 22.14 -3.54 -15.70
N ASP A 562 21.46 -4.34 -14.90
CA ASP A 562 21.32 -5.78 -15.11
C ASP A 562 20.66 -6.10 -16.44
N GLN A 563 19.61 -5.37 -16.82
CA GLN A 563 18.93 -5.60 -18.09
C GLN A 563 19.79 -5.19 -19.29
N ILE A 564 20.57 -4.12 -19.18
CA ILE A 564 21.56 -3.74 -20.20
C ILE A 564 22.58 -4.88 -20.39
N CYS A 565 23.11 -5.43 -19.30
CA CYS A 565 24.01 -6.57 -19.35
C CYS A 565 23.35 -7.80 -19.98
N ASN A 566 22.15 -8.20 -19.52
CA ASN A 566 21.44 -9.37 -20.05
C ASN A 566 21.14 -9.23 -21.56
N ASN A 567 20.76 -8.03 -22.00
CA ASN A 567 20.53 -7.75 -23.41
C ASN A 567 21.82 -7.92 -24.23
N LEU A 568 22.93 -7.30 -23.81
CA LEU A 568 24.20 -7.43 -24.54
C LEU A 568 24.66 -8.89 -24.58
N PHE A 569 24.50 -9.60 -23.47
CA PHE A 569 24.83 -11.02 -23.42
C PHE A 569 24.05 -11.81 -24.46
N LEU A 570 22.72 -11.66 -24.51
CA LEU A 570 21.90 -12.34 -25.51
C LEU A 570 22.23 -11.91 -26.95
N MET A 571 22.63 -10.65 -27.18
CA MET A 571 23.06 -10.20 -28.50
C MET A 571 24.31 -10.92 -28.99
N LEU A 572 25.34 -11.01 -28.15
CA LEU A 572 26.66 -11.51 -28.53
C LEU A 572 26.85 -13.01 -28.36
N ASP A 573 26.10 -13.64 -27.45
CA ASP A 573 26.18 -15.09 -27.19
C ASP A 573 25.31 -15.90 -28.15
N ARG A 574 24.16 -15.35 -28.59
CA ARG A 574 23.20 -16.09 -29.41
C ARG A 574 23.55 -15.97 -30.89
N PRO A 575 23.75 -17.10 -31.61
CA PRO A 575 24.20 -17.08 -32.99
C PRO A 575 23.32 -16.23 -33.91
N GLY A 576 23.94 -15.33 -34.68
CA GLY A 576 23.26 -14.53 -35.69
C GLY A 576 22.43 -13.37 -35.14
N VAL A 577 22.29 -13.21 -33.82
CA VAL A 577 21.45 -12.15 -33.25
C VAL A 577 22.07 -10.78 -33.48
N PHE A 578 23.34 -10.58 -33.12
CA PHE A 578 23.99 -9.29 -33.31
C PHE A 578 24.13 -8.93 -34.80
N GLU A 579 24.45 -9.89 -35.66
CA GLU A 579 24.55 -9.67 -37.11
C GLU A 579 23.23 -9.13 -37.69
N ARG A 580 22.08 -9.69 -37.30
CA ARG A 580 20.76 -9.18 -37.75
C ARG A 580 20.48 -7.77 -37.23
N LEU A 581 20.92 -7.44 -36.01
CA LEU A 581 20.78 -6.08 -35.47
C LEU A 581 21.71 -5.08 -36.16
N VAL A 582 22.89 -5.52 -36.62
CA VAL A 582 23.80 -4.71 -37.45
C VAL A 582 23.19 -4.47 -38.84
N GLU A 583 22.62 -5.51 -39.47
CA GLU A 583 21.96 -5.42 -40.77
C GLU A 583 20.71 -4.53 -40.73
N ASN A 584 19.94 -4.58 -39.64
CA ASN A 584 18.75 -3.77 -39.44
C ASN A 584 18.65 -3.20 -38.00
N PRO A 585 19.32 -2.06 -37.71
CA PRO A 585 19.30 -1.45 -36.39
C PRO A 585 17.90 -1.02 -35.90
N ALA A 586 16.91 -0.92 -36.79
CA ALA A 586 15.53 -0.63 -36.39
C ALA A 586 14.89 -1.79 -35.58
N LEU A 587 15.42 -3.01 -35.67
CA LEU A 587 14.97 -4.17 -34.88
C LEU A 587 15.32 -4.06 -33.40
N VAL A 588 16.26 -3.20 -33.02
CA VAL A 588 16.76 -3.08 -31.63
C VAL A 588 15.63 -2.83 -30.62
N ALA A 589 14.62 -2.03 -30.98
CA ALA A 589 13.49 -1.77 -30.09
C ALA A 589 12.65 -3.03 -29.83
N ASN A 590 12.39 -3.84 -30.86
CA ASN A 590 11.64 -5.10 -30.72
C ASN A 590 12.47 -6.16 -30.00
N ALA A 591 13.74 -6.32 -30.40
CA ALA A 591 14.69 -7.26 -29.83
C ALA A 591 14.83 -7.07 -28.32
N GLN A 592 14.82 -5.82 -27.82
CA GLN A 592 14.86 -5.54 -26.40
C GLN A 592 13.64 -6.04 -25.61
N GLU A 593 12.44 -6.05 -26.19
CA GLU A 593 11.28 -6.66 -25.53
C GLU A 593 11.44 -8.17 -25.48
N GLU A 594 11.99 -8.77 -26.54
CA GLU A 594 12.29 -10.21 -26.56
C GLU A 594 13.38 -10.58 -25.54
N PHE A 595 14.45 -9.80 -25.41
CA PHE A 595 15.48 -10.03 -24.40
C PHE A 595 14.93 -9.96 -22.98
N LYS A 596 14.01 -9.02 -22.70
CA LYS A 596 13.33 -8.91 -21.40
C LYS A 596 12.38 -10.08 -21.15
N ARG A 597 11.70 -10.57 -22.19
CA ARG A 597 10.92 -11.81 -22.11
C ARG A 597 11.83 -12.98 -21.75
N PHE A 598 12.92 -13.13 -22.50
CA PHE A 598 13.80 -14.29 -22.44
C PHE A 598 14.63 -14.33 -21.16
N ASP A 599 15.29 -13.24 -20.79
CA ASP A 599 16.14 -13.14 -19.59
C ASP A 599 15.92 -11.82 -18.82
N PRO A 600 14.81 -11.72 -18.06
CA PRO A 600 14.51 -10.52 -17.29
C PRO A 600 15.50 -10.32 -16.13
N ALA A 601 15.97 -9.08 -15.95
CA ALA A 601 16.74 -8.69 -14.77
C ALA A 601 15.97 -8.91 -13.46
N VAL A 602 14.66 -8.63 -13.46
CA VAL A 602 13.74 -8.96 -12.36
C VAL A 602 13.17 -10.36 -12.60
N THR A 603 13.79 -11.33 -11.94
CA THR A 603 13.52 -12.76 -12.14
C THR A 603 12.32 -13.29 -11.35
N PHE A 604 11.93 -12.59 -10.28
CA PHE A 604 10.71 -12.88 -9.51
C PHE A 604 9.96 -11.62 -9.15
N LEU A 605 8.63 -11.69 -9.27
CA LEU A 605 7.69 -10.77 -8.64
C LEU A 605 7.11 -11.46 -7.41
N PHE A 606 6.74 -10.73 -6.36
CA PHE A 606 6.10 -11.38 -5.21
C PHE A 606 5.10 -10.48 -4.48
N ARG A 607 4.18 -11.15 -3.78
CA ARG A 607 3.12 -10.57 -2.95
C ARG A 607 2.97 -11.37 -1.66
N VAL A 608 2.33 -10.80 -0.66
CA VAL A 608 1.93 -11.50 0.57
C VAL A 608 0.41 -11.69 0.55
N ALA A 609 -0.07 -12.87 0.89
CA ALA A 609 -1.51 -13.14 1.00
C ALA A 609 -2.09 -12.40 2.22
N ARG A 610 -3.18 -11.65 2.04
CA ARG A 610 -3.89 -10.97 3.15
C ARG A 610 -4.82 -11.90 3.90
N GLU A 611 -5.31 -12.91 3.21
CA GLU A 611 -6.28 -13.90 3.69
C GLU A 611 -6.05 -15.22 2.98
N ARG A 612 -6.61 -16.30 3.54
CA ARG A 612 -6.47 -17.64 2.95
C ARG A 612 -7.01 -17.70 1.53
N GLN A 613 -6.20 -18.15 0.59
CA GLN A 613 -6.57 -18.44 -0.79
C GLN A 613 -6.40 -19.91 -1.13
N ILE A 614 -7.16 -20.36 -2.12
CA ILE A 614 -6.95 -21.64 -2.79
C ILE A 614 -6.70 -21.34 -4.27
N ILE A 615 -5.50 -21.64 -4.76
CA ILE A 615 -5.10 -21.42 -6.16
C ILE A 615 -4.70 -22.78 -6.74
N ASN A 616 -5.40 -23.24 -7.79
CA ASN A 616 -5.20 -24.55 -8.41
C ASN A 616 -5.07 -25.71 -7.39
N GLY A 617 -5.89 -25.67 -6.32
CA GLY A 617 -5.89 -26.68 -5.26
C GLY A 617 -4.80 -26.49 -4.18
N GLN A 618 -3.82 -25.61 -4.38
CA GLN A 618 -2.84 -25.26 -3.35
C GLN A 618 -3.43 -24.25 -2.37
N ARG A 619 -3.33 -24.57 -1.08
CA ARG A 619 -3.70 -23.66 0.01
C ARG A 619 -2.57 -22.67 0.29
N ILE A 620 -2.92 -21.39 0.31
CA ILE A 620 -2.04 -20.27 0.67
C ILE A 620 -2.70 -19.58 1.86
N ASP A 621 -2.06 -19.57 3.03
CA ASP A 621 -2.61 -18.96 4.24
C ASP A 621 -2.30 -17.45 4.30
N ALA A 622 -3.01 -16.72 5.15
CA ALA A 622 -2.73 -15.31 5.39
C ALA A 622 -1.29 -15.13 5.93
N GLY A 623 -0.56 -14.15 5.40
CA GLY A 623 0.86 -13.93 5.70
C GLY A 623 1.83 -14.73 4.84
N ASP A 624 1.37 -15.73 4.09
CA ASP A 624 2.23 -16.47 3.17
C ASP A 624 2.70 -15.59 2.01
N THR A 625 3.99 -15.71 1.68
CA THR A 625 4.55 -15.03 0.51
C THR A 625 4.40 -15.90 -0.74
N VAL A 626 4.00 -15.28 -1.85
CA VAL A 626 3.84 -15.91 -3.16
C VAL A 626 4.81 -15.28 -4.15
N PHE A 627 5.76 -16.07 -4.64
CA PHE A 627 6.75 -15.72 -5.65
C PHE A 627 6.27 -16.17 -7.03
N MET A 628 6.34 -15.28 -8.01
CA MET A 628 5.97 -15.51 -9.39
C MET A 628 7.23 -15.45 -10.25
N SER A 629 7.63 -16.58 -10.84
CA SER A 629 8.90 -16.71 -11.57
C SER A 629 8.82 -16.10 -12.96
N GLY A 630 9.42 -14.93 -13.16
CA GLY A 630 9.43 -14.22 -14.44
C GLY A 630 9.97 -15.09 -15.59
N HIS A 631 11.01 -15.89 -15.35
CA HIS A 631 11.55 -16.84 -16.33
C HIS A 631 10.51 -17.89 -16.77
N CYS A 632 9.66 -18.37 -15.85
CA CYS A 632 8.58 -19.31 -16.18
C CYS A 632 7.39 -18.61 -16.84
N LEU A 633 6.94 -17.47 -16.30
CA LEU A 633 5.77 -16.74 -16.82
C LEU A 633 6.00 -16.28 -18.27
N ASN A 634 7.22 -15.82 -18.57
CA ASN A 634 7.60 -15.34 -19.90
C ASN A 634 7.86 -16.47 -20.91
N ARG A 635 7.81 -17.73 -20.45
CA ARG A 635 7.93 -18.96 -21.25
C ARG A 635 6.64 -19.79 -21.20
N ASP A 636 5.54 -19.20 -20.81
CA ASP A 636 4.27 -19.91 -20.72
C ASP A 636 3.79 -20.29 -22.13
N PRO A 637 3.62 -21.59 -22.44
CA PRO A 637 3.15 -22.04 -23.75
C PRO A 637 1.72 -21.59 -24.08
N GLU A 638 0.93 -21.15 -23.09
CA GLU A 638 -0.37 -20.51 -23.36
C GLU A 638 -0.22 -19.08 -23.93
N LEU A 639 0.98 -18.47 -23.83
CA LEU A 639 1.25 -17.11 -24.33
C LEU A 639 2.10 -17.06 -25.58
N TYR A 640 2.99 -18.04 -25.76
CA TYR A 640 4.02 -18.01 -26.79
C TYR A 640 4.19 -19.38 -27.43
N ASP A 641 4.14 -19.41 -28.75
CA ASP A 641 4.67 -20.51 -29.53
C ASP A 641 6.20 -20.54 -29.39
N ASP A 642 6.75 -21.75 -29.22
CA ASP A 642 8.18 -22.01 -29.00
C ASP A 642 8.80 -21.07 -27.94
N PRO A 643 8.33 -21.13 -26.67
CA PRO A 643 8.68 -20.15 -25.64
C PRO A 643 10.18 -20.12 -25.29
N ASP A 644 10.89 -21.21 -25.54
CA ASP A 644 12.33 -21.35 -25.25
C ASP A 644 13.24 -20.85 -26.40
N VAL A 645 12.65 -20.41 -27.51
CA VAL A 645 13.36 -19.82 -28.65
C VAL A 645 13.40 -18.30 -28.50
N LEU A 646 14.61 -17.74 -28.62
CA LEU A 646 14.82 -16.30 -28.69
C LEU A 646 14.59 -15.81 -30.13
N ASP A 647 13.51 -15.06 -30.32
CA ASP A 647 13.14 -14.50 -31.62
C ASP A 647 13.02 -12.97 -31.56
N ILE A 648 14.02 -12.28 -32.09
CA ILE A 648 14.09 -10.81 -32.08
C ILE A 648 13.07 -10.13 -33.01
N GLU A 649 12.39 -10.89 -33.87
CA GLU A 649 11.34 -10.41 -34.77
C GLU A 649 9.94 -10.80 -34.26
N ARG A 650 9.85 -11.49 -33.10
CA ARG A 650 8.59 -11.89 -32.49
C ARG A 650 7.67 -10.68 -32.33
N GLU A 651 6.45 -10.80 -32.84
CA GLU A 651 5.43 -9.77 -32.71
C GLU A 651 4.64 -9.92 -31.40
N ASN A 652 3.98 -8.84 -30.94
CA ASN A 652 3.04 -8.86 -29.81
C ASN A 652 3.62 -9.40 -28.49
N ILE A 653 4.89 -9.08 -28.19
CA ILE A 653 5.59 -9.56 -27.00
C ILE A 653 4.92 -9.04 -25.71
N ARG A 654 4.37 -9.96 -24.89
CA ARG A 654 3.73 -9.69 -23.59
C ARG A 654 4.47 -10.37 -22.43
N HIS A 655 5.43 -9.67 -21.83
CA HIS A 655 6.25 -10.22 -20.75
C HIS A 655 5.99 -9.57 -19.37
N PHE A 656 6.43 -10.23 -18.31
CA PHE A 656 6.31 -9.79 -16.91
C PHE A 656 7.55 -9.06 -16.37
N ALA A 657 8.57 -8.79 -17.20
CA ALA A 657 9.81 -8.11 -16.75
C ALA A 657 9.58 -6.72 -16.14
N TYR A 658 8.47 -6.05 -16.50
CA TYR A 658 8.05 -4.77 -15.94
C TYR A 658 6.89 -4.90 -14.93
N GLY A 659 6.57 -6.11 -14.48
CA GLY A 659 5.36 -6.37 -13.71
C GLY A 659 4.09 -6.19 -14.53
N GLN A 660 2.94 -6.14 -13.86
CA GLN A 660 1.63 -5.96 -14.47
C GLN A 660 0.67 -5.22 -13.52
N GLY A 661 -0.41 -4.67 -14.07
CA GLY A 661 -1.48 -4.05 -13.29
C GLY A 661 -1.07 -2.73 -12.66
N ALA A 662 -1.59 -2.44 -11.46
CA ALA A 662 -1.34 -1.19 -10.75
C ALA A 662 0.17 -0.91 -10.56
N HIS A 663 0.97 -1.96 -10.36
CA HIS A 663 2.41 -1.88 -10.15
C HIS A 663 3.24 -2.06 -11.43
N TYR A 664 2.65 -1.91 -12.63
CA TYR A 664 3.45 -1.88 -13.86
C TYR A 664 4.56 -0.83 -13.75
N CYS A 665 5.78 -1.17 -14.18
CA CYS A 665 6.97 -0.36 -13.92
C CYS A 665 6.80 1.08 -14.42
N ILE A 666 6.98 2.03 -13.50
CA ILE A 666 6.84 3.46 -13.80
C ILE A 666 7.97 3.95 -14.71
N GLY A 667 9.18 3.39 -14.57
CA GLY A 667 10.35 3.73 -15.37
C GLY A 667 10.47 2.98 -16.70
N ALA A 668 9.44 2.22 -17.11
CA ALA A 668 9.53 1.33 -18.26
C ALA A 668 9.82 2.05 -19.60
N TYR A 669 9.34 3.29 -19.76
CA TYR A 669 9.63 4.09 -20.95
C TYR A 669 11.07 4.58 -20.95
N LEU A 670 11.54 5.16 -19.84
CA LEU A 670 12.92 5.64 -19.70
C LEU A 670 13.95 4.51 -19.83
N GLY A 671 13.67 3.32 -19.31
CA GLY A 671 14.52 2.15 -19.51
C GLY A 671 14.65 1.76 -20.98
N ARG A 672 13.53 1.68 -21.71
CA ARG A 672 13.51 1.40 -23.16
C ARG A 672 14.27 2.45 -23.96
N LEU A 673 14.09 3.72 -23.64
CA LEU A 673 14.77 4.82 -24.32
C LEU A 673 16.30 4.67 -24.24
N GLN A 674 16.83 4.48 -23.03
CA GLN A 674 18.28 4.37 -22.81
C GLN A 674 18.89 3.14 -23.48
N MET A 675 18.24 1.97 -23.34
CA MET A 675 18.70 0.72 -23.96
C MET A 675 18.64 0.81 -25.48
N THR A 676 17.61 1.44 -26.05
CA THR A 676 17.50 1.64 -27.51
C THR A 676 18.59 2.57 -28.01
N ALA A 677 18.80 3.71 -27.37
CA ALA A 677 19.88 4.62 -27.74
C ALA A 677 21.26 3.93 -27.70
N LEU A 678 21.53 3.15 -26.64
CA LEU A 678 22.77 2.42 -26.50
C LEU A 678 22.96 1.36 -27.60
N PHE A 679 22.02 0.43 -27.73
CA PHE A 679 22.20 -0.73 -28.59
C PHE A 679 22.08 -0.42 -30.08
N THR A 680 21.22 0.53 -30.48
CA THR A 680 21.16 0.99 -31.87
C THR A 680 22.50 1.59 -32.28
N ARG A 681 23.11 2.39 -31.39
CA ARG A 681 24.42 2.99 -31.66
C ARG A 681 25.53 1.96 -31.67
N MET A 682 25.52 1.00 -30.75
CA MET A 682 26.51 -0.09 -30.74
C MET A 682 26.44 -0.94 -32.00
N ALA A 683 25.24 -1.34 -32.44
CA ALA A 683 25.07 -2.12 -33.68
C ALA A 683 25.50 -1.33 -34.93
N THR A 684 25.31 -0.01 -34.94
CA THR A 684 25.68 0.84 -36.08
C THR A 684 27.19 1.14 -36.13
N GLU A 685 27.81 1.44 -34.99
CA GLU A 685 29.22 1.89 -34.93
C GLU A 685 30.23 0.74 -34.79
N PHE A 686 29.82 -0.40 -34.22
CA PHE A 686 30.70 -1.51 -33.89
C PHE A 686 30.19 -2.84 -34.47
N PRO A 687 30.12 -2.98 -35.81
CA PRO A 687 29.56 -4.18 -36.46
C PRO A 687 30.36 -5.47 -36.16
N THR A 688 31.59 -5.37 -35.68
CA THR A 688 32.47 -6.49 -35.30
C THR A 688 32.56 -6.74 -33.79
N LEU A 689 31.69 -6.08 -33.01
CA LEU A 689 31.67 -6.20 -31.55
C LEU A 689 31.48 -7.65 -31.12
N ARG A 690 32.30 -8.07 -30.15
CA ARG A 690 32.30 -9.42 -29.59
C ARG A 690 32.86 -9.39 -28.16
N PHE A 691 32.65 -10.48 -27.42
CA PHE A 691 33.43 -10.69 -26.19
C PHE A 691 34.92 -10.83 -26.52
N ALA A 692 35.77 -10.25 -25.68
CA ALA A 692 37.21 -10.26 -25.88
C ALA A 692 37.73 -11.72 -25.90
N PRO A 693 38.61 -12.10 -26.85
CA PRO A 693 39.13 -13.46 -26.94
C PRO A 693 39.75 -13.94 -25.62
N GLY A 694 39.41 -15.17 -25.21
CA GLY A 694 39.91 -15.78 -23.98
C GLY A 694 39.22 -15.30 -22.70
N THR A 695 38.23 -14.40 -22.79
CA THR A 695 37.42 -13.96 -21.65
C THR A 695 36.04 -14.63 -21.69
N ARG A 696 35.37 -14.72 -20.55
CA ARG A 696 33.98 -15.15 -20.45
C ARG A 696 33.22 -14.17 -19.57
N PRO A 697 32.00 -13.75 -19.95
CA PRO A 697 31.14 -12.96 -19.09
C PRO A 697 30.92 -13.64 -17.73
N LEU A 698 31.07 -12.88 -16.65
CA LEU A 698 30.83 -13.37 -15.29
C LEU A 698 29.42 -13.00 -14.86
N ARG A 699 28.49 -13.95 -14.93
CA ARG A 699 27.09 -13.75 -14.50
C ARG A 699 27.01 -13.61 -12.98
N ASP A 700 26.15 -12.70 -12.52
CA ASP A 700 25.90 -12.43 -11.11
C ASP A 700 24.46 -12.76 -10.70
N HIS A 701 24.34 -13.66 -9.74
CA HIS A 701 23.09 -13.98 -9.07
C HIS A 701 23.23 -13.62 -7.59
N TYR A 702 23.24 -12.32 -7.32
CA TYR A 702 23.40 -11.79 -5.98
C TYR A 702 22.12 -11.89 -5.13
N SER A 703 20.95 -12.15 -5.75
CA SER A 703 19.70 -12.38 -5.02
C SER A 703 18.74 -13.32 -5.75
N LEU A 704 17.68 -13.74 -5.06
CA LEU A 704 16.60 -14.51 -5.70
C LEU A 704 15.89 -13.70 -6.78
N SER A 705 15.66 -12.41 -6.54
CA SER A 705 14.80 -11.57 -7.38
C SER A 705 15.56 -10.89 -8.53
N PHE A 706 16.88 -10.78 -8.46
CA PHE A 706 17.69 -10.08 -9.46
C PHE A 706 18.75 -10.97 -10.12
N SER A 707 19.14 -10.61 -11.35
CA SER A 707 20.15 -11.34 -12.13
C SER A 707 20.78 -10.41 -13.16
N GLY A 708 22.11 -10.36 -13.18
CA GLY A 708 22.89 -9.55 -14.10
C GLY A 708 24.29 -10.12 -14.30
N PHE A 709 25.29 -9.25 -14.45
CA PHE A 709 26.68 -9.64 -14.66
C PHE A 709 27.64 -8.74 -13.88
N LEU A 710 28.74 -9.32 -13.39
CA LEU A 710 29.85 -8.62 -12.74
C LEU A 710 30.88 -8.10 -13.75
N GLU A 711 31.13 -8.85 -14.82
CA GLU A 711 32.19 -8.55 -15.80
C GLU A 711 31.80 -9.00 -17.22
N MET A 712 32.11 -8.16 -18.21
CA MET A 712 31.98 -8.39 -19.64
C MET A 712 33.07 -7.64 -20.40
N GLN A 713 34.16 -8.31 -20.74
CA GLN A 713 35.23 -7.74 -21.55
C GLN A 713 34.83 -7.73 -23.03
N LEU A 714 34.80 -6.56 -23.66
CA LEU A 714 34.46 -6.38 -25.07
C LEU A 714 35.70 -6.10 -25.92
N SER A 715 35.62 -6.49 -27.19
CA SER A 715 36.54 -6.07 -28.25
C SER A 715 35.82 -5.85 -29.57
N VAL A 716 36.34 -4.94 -30.40
CA VAL A 716 35.89 -4.74 -31.79
C VAL A 716 36.92 -5.20 -32.80
#